data_AF-A0A8S2B283-F1
#
_entry.id   AF-A0A8S2B283-F1
#
_cell.length_a   1.000
_cell.length_b   1.000
_cell.length_c   1.000
_cell.angle_alpha   90.00
_cell.angle_beta   90.00
_cell.angle_gamma   90.00
#
_symmetry.space_group_name_H-M   'P 1'
#
loop_
_entity.id
_entity.type
_entity.pdbx_description
1 polymer ?
#
loop_
_entity_poly.entity_id
_entity_poly.type
_entity_poly.pdbx_seq_one_letter_code
_entity_poly.pdbx_strand_id
1 'polypeptide(L)'
;MKMQTKKLFITIVSFLLYAPLFLSSPVPDPESVVEEVHKSINASVAGRRKLGYLSCTTGNPIDDCWRCDPHWEQHRQRLADCAIGFGKNAIGGRDGRIYVVTDSGNDNPVSPKPGTLRHAVIQDEPLWIIFQRDMTIQLKEELIMNSFKTIDGRGASVHISGGPCITIQYVTNIIIHGIHIHDCKQGGNAMVRSSPRHFGWRTISDGDGVSIFGGSHVWVDHCSFSNCEDGLIDAIMGSTAITLSNNHMTHHDKVMLLGHSDTYSRDKNMQVTIAFNHFGEGLVQRMPRCRHGYFHVVNNDYTHWEMYAIGGSANPTINSQGNRFLAPNIRFSKEVTKHEDAPESEWKRWNWRSSGDLLLNGAFFTPSGGAASSSYAKASSLGAKPSSLVGPLTSTSGALNCPMASSIVTSSLKPLAMADSSSSTIFSHPSISSSISSSRIRCSNTSDWAEEGGEGSVAVEENEDSFESQDGEADVSEGADFPEPSEEAKLFVGNLAYDVDSQALAMLFEQAGTVEIAEVIYNRETDQSRGFGFVTMSTVEEAETAVEKFNRYDLNGRLLTVNKAAPRGSRPERAPRVYEPAFRVYVGNLPWDVDNGRLEQVFSEHGKVVEARVVYDRETGRSRGFGFVTMSNENELNDAIAALDGQNMEGRAIRVNVAEERPRRMSTVVWFTMDGLRSWRLLVYLAFFALFIGHHGPSSVVAYQTDVEAFE
;
A
#
# COMPACT_ATOMS: atom_id res chain seq x y z
N MET A 1 33.62 56.46 26.92
CA MET A 1 33.45 57.54 25.94
C MET A 1 33.23 56.93 24.56
N LYS A 2 32.10 57.29 23.92
CA LYS A 2 31.79 57.35 22.47
C LYS A 2 32.43 56.30 21.53
N MET A 3 31.69 55.34 20.96
CA MET A 3 30.74 55.50 19.83
C MET A 3 31.44 55.88 18.51
N GLN A 4 31.38 54.99 17.51
CA GLN A 4 30.98 55.23 16.11
C GLN A 4 31.19 53.93 15.28
N THR A 5 30.16 53.19 14.85
CA THR A 5 29.26 53.34 13.69
C THR A 5 29.88 53.33 12.29
N LYS A 6 29.57 52.23 11.58
CA LYS A 6 28.98 52.11 10.22
C LYS A 6 29.89 51.83 9.00
N LYS A 7 29.31 50.95 8.17
CA LYS A 7 29.52 50.62 6.74
C LYS A 7 30.52 49.48 6.48
N LEU A 8 30.32 48.54 5.55
CA LEU A 8 29.21 48.14 4.68
C LEU A 8 29.76 46.95 3.86
N PHE A 9 28.99 45.86 3.74
CA PHE A 9 28.94 44.94 2.59
C PHE A 9 30.12 44.04 2.17
N ILE A 10 29.74 42.81 1.78
CA ILE A 10 30.39 41.90 0.79
C ILE A 10 31.70 41.26 1.34
N THR A 11 31.84 39.96 1.64
CA THR A 11 31.50 38.75 0.86
C THR A 11 31.77 37.53 1.76
N ILE A 12 30.78 36.71 2.11
CA ILE A 12 30.96 35.27 2.35
C ILE A 12 29.74 34.59 1.72
N VAL A 13 29.77 34.51 0.39
CA VAL A 13 28.96 33.60 -0.40
C VAL A 13 29.95 32.72 -1.14
N SER A 14 29.59 31.44 -1.29
CA SER A 14 30.28 30.38 -2.05
C SER A 14 31.04 29.35 -1.20
N PHE A 15 30.32 28.65 -0.33
CA PHE A 15 30.57 27.22 -0.07
C PHE A 15 29.26 26.50 0.31
N LEU A 16 28.20 26.71 -0.47
CA LEU A 16 26.96 25.94 -0.40
C LEU A 16 26.34 25.86 -1.80
N LEU A 17 26.95 25.09 -2.69
CA LEU A 17 26.25 24.57 -3.87
C LEU A 17 26.59 23.08 -3.98
N TYR A 18 25.54 22.28 -4.17
CA TYR A 18 25.45 20.81 -4.14
C TYR A 18 25.04 20.17 -2.80
N ALA A 19 23.84 20.52 -2.35
CA ALA A 19 22.93 19.54 -1.75
C ALA A 19 21.76 19.36 -2.73
N PRO A 20 21.43 18.13 -3.19
CA PRO A 20 20.26 17.92 -4.01
C PRO A 20 19.02 18.19 -3.17
N LEU A 21 18.12 19.04 -3.66
CA LEU A 21 16.74 19.10 -3.16
C LEU A 21 16.08 17.78 -3.54
N PHE A 22 16.04 16.83 -2.61
CA PHE A 22 15.18 15.65 -2.75
C PHE A 22 13.75 16.08 -2.41
N LEU A 23 12.93 16.33 -3.44
CA LEU A 23 11.49 16.16 -3.32
C LEU A 23 11.23 14.67 -3.10
N SER A 24 10.90 14.23 -1.88
CA SER A 24 10.50 12.84 -1.63
C SER A 24 8.98 12.73 -1.56
N SER A 25 8.38 12.31 -2.67
CA SER A 25 7.08 11.65 -2.69
C SER A 25 7.17 10.33 -1.90
N PRO A 26 6.22 9.95 -1.02
CA PRO A 26 6.33 8.69 -0.27
C PRO A 26 5.92 7.46 -1.10
N VAL A 27 5.36 7.66 -2.30
CA VAL A 27 5.22 6.61 -3.31
C VAL A 27 5.69 7.23 -4.63
N PRO A 28 6.65 6.63 -5.34
CA PRO A 28 7.14 7.25 -6.56
C PRO A 28 5.98 7.40 -7.55
N ASP A 29 5.96 8.50 -8.30
CA ASP A 29 5.13 8.60 -9.50
C ASP A 29 5.25 7.29 -10.30
N PRO A 30 4.15 6.71 -10.84
CA PRO A 30 4.21 5.43 -11.53
C PRO A 30 5.34 5.35 -12.58
N GLU A 31 5.72 6.46 -13.24
CA GLU A 31 6.89 6.48 -14.14
C GLU A 31 8.23 6.35 -13.38
N SER A 32 8.37 7.01 -12.24
CA SER A 32 9.57 6.91 -11.39
C SER A 32 9.73 5.55 -10.71
N VAL A 33 8.63 4.85 -10.37
CA VAL A 33 8.68 3.44 -9.90
C VAL A 33 9.33 2.58 -10.98
N VAL A 34 8.97 2.82 -12.24
CA VAL A 34 9.48 2.03 -13.37
C VAL A 34 10.89 2.36 -13.76
N GLU A 35 11.30 3.62 -13.69
CA GLU A 35 12.72 3.96 -13.86
C GLU A 35 13.58 3.32 -12.78
N GLU A 36 13.11 3.31 -11.53
CA GLU A 36 13.79 2.67 -10.42
C GLU A 36 13.85 1.15 -10.61
N VAL A 37 12.79 0.51 -11.11
CA VAL A 37 12.82 -0.94 -11.36
C VAL A 37 13.59 -1.30 -12.63
N HIS A 38 13.62 -0.48 -13.68
CA HIS A 38 14.55 -0.67 -14.78
C HIS A 38 16.00 -0.58 -14.30
N LYS A 39 16.30 0.35 -13.38
CA LYS A 39 17.61 0.43 -12.72
C LYS A 39 17.89 -0.80 -11.85
N SER A 40 16.93 -1.29 -11.08
CA SER A 40 17.13 -2.47 -10.21
C SER A 40 17.19 -3.78 -10.99
N ILE A 41 16.42 -3.93 -12.07
CA ILE A 41 16.51 -5.04 -13.02
C ILE A 41 17.87 -5.00 -13.72
N ASN A 42 18.32 -3.84 -14.21
CA ASN A 42 19.64 -3.74 -14.84
C ASN A 42 20.77 -3.96 -13.83
N ALA A 43 20.63 -3.50 -12.58
CA ALA A 43 21.59 -3.73 -11.51
C ALA A 43 21.61 -5.20 -11.05
N SER A 44 20.46 -5.86 -10.97
CA SER A 44 20.34 -7.27 -10.63
C SER A 44 20.84 -8.16 -11.78
N VAL A 45 20.57 -7.80 -13.04
CA VAL A 45 21.13 -8.47 -14.22
C VAL A 45 22.65 -8.27 -14.31
N ALA A 46 23.17 -7.08 -13.98
CA ALA A 46 24.60 -6.81 -13.93
C ALA A 46 25.30 -7.50 -12.74
N GLY A 47 24.62 -7.59 -11.58
CA GLY A 47 25.07 -8.35 -10.41
C GLY A 47 25.09 -9.87 -10.67
N ARG A 48 24.04 -10.39 -11.32
CA ARG A 48 23.92 -11.80 -11.78
C ARG A 48 25.00 -12.19 -12.79
N ARG A 49 25.51 -11.25 -13.61
CA ARG A 49 26.66 -11.49 -14.51
C ARG A 49 28.01 -11.50 -13.77
N LYS A 50 28.10 -10.90 -12.58
CA LYS A 50 29.34 -10.79 -11.79
C LYS A 50 29.54 -11.93 -10.78
N LEU A 51 28.46 -12.60 -10.38
CA LEU A 51 28.46 -13.79 -9.53
C LEU A 51 28.05 -14.99 -10.39
N GLY A 52 28.99 -15.88 -10.72
CA GLY A 52 28.78 -17.05 -11.58
C GLY A 52 27.82 -18.11 -11.00
N TYR A 53 26.55 -17.75 -10.78
CA TYR A 53 25.45 -18.65 -10.41
C TYR A 53 24.83 -19.25 -11.69
N LEU A 54 25.40 -20.36 -12.15
CA LEU A 54 25.01 -21.03 -13.41
C LEU A 54 24.09 -22.25 -13.24
N SER A 55 23.19 -22.34 -12.24
CA SER A 55 22.27 -23.52 -12.19
C SER A 55 20.87 -23.37 -11.60
N CYS A 56 20.38 -22.16 -11.36
CA CYS A 56 19.02 -21.97 -10.86
C CYS A 56 18.41 -20.78 -11.61
N THR A 57 17.75 -21.11 -12.70
CA THR A 57 17.02 -20.15 -13.53
C THR A 57 15.66 -20.78 -13.79
N THR A 58 14.72 -20.59 -12.85
CA THR A 58 13.30 -20.85 -13.14
C THR A 58 12.81 -19.86 -14.20
N GLY A 59 13.53 -18.75 -14.38
CA GLY A 59 13.18 -17.64 -15.27
C GLY A 59 12.23 -16.64 -14.59
N ASN A 60 11.67 -17.03 -13.44
CA ASN A 60 10.85 -16.19 -12.59
C ASN A 60 11.77 -15.29 -11.74
N PRO A 61 11.72 -13.97 -11.91
CA PRO A 61 12.67 -13.06 -11.28
C PRO A 61 12.57 -13.01 -9.75
N ILE A 62 11.40 -13.33 -9.16
CA ILE A 62 11.21 -13.43 -7.70
C ILE A 62 11.94 -14.67 -7.19
N ASP A 63 11.62 -15.84 -7.74
CA ASP A 63 12.22 -17.10 -7.33
C ASP A 63 13.74 -17.10 -7.56
N ASP A 64 14.19 -16.64 -8.72
CA ASP A 64 15.61 -16.57 -9.08
C ASP A 64 16.42 -15.69 -8.10
N CYS A 65 15.76 -14.79 -7.35
CA CYS A 65 16.41 -13.91 -6.38
C CYS A 65 16.79 -14.63 -5.06
N TRP A 66 15.96 -15.56 -4.59
CA TRP A 66 16.16 -16.22 -3.28
C TRP A 66 16.29 -17.74 -3.36
N ARG A 67 15.53 -18.41 -4.24
CA ARG A 67 15.42 -19.88 -4.30
C ARG A 67 16.71 -20.58 -4.71
N CYS A 68 17.60 -19.80 -5.32
CA CYS A 68 18.91 -20.23 -5.76
C CYS A 68 19.97 -20.17 -4.67
N ASP A 69 19.64 -19.66 -3.49
CA ASP A 69 20.50 -19.72 -2.31
C ASP A 69 20.44 -21.16 -1.72
N PRO A 70 21.53 -21.94 -1.82
CA PRO A 70 21.56 -23.28 -1.24
C PRO A 70 21.51 -23.26 0.30
N HIS A 71 21.68 -22.09 0.92
CA HIS A 71 21.58 -21.86 2.36
C HIS A 71 20.41 -20.93 2.70
N TRP A 72 19.33 -20.95 1.90
CA TRP A 72 18.11 -20.15 2.15
C TRP A 72 17.61 -20.26 3.59
N GLU A 73 17.79 -21.40 4.25
CA GLU A 73 17.41 -21.64 5.65
C GLU A 73 18.19 -20.73 6.62
N GLN A 74 19.47 -20.48 6.33
CA GLN A 74 20.33 -19.57 7.10
C GLN A 74 20.13 -18.11 6.68
N HIS A 75 19.59 -17.87 5.48
CA HIS A 75 19.37 -16.55 4.89
C HIS A 75 17.88 -16.26 4.63
N ARG A 76 16.97 -16.74 5.49
CA ARG A 76 15.52 -16.65 5.26
C ARG A 76 15.05 -15.25 4.92
N GLN A 77 15.55 -14.27 5.67
CA GLN A 77 15.20 -12.86 5.57
C GLN A 77 15.58 -12.22 4.21
N ARG A 78 16.50 -12.83 3.45
CA ARG A 78 16.86 -12.38 2.10
C ARG A 78 15.68 -12.39 1.13
N LEU A 79 14.66 -13.20 1.40
CA LEU A 79 13.41 -13.21 0.64
C LEU A 79 12.79 -11.80 0.56
N ALA A 80 12.85 -11.00 1.63
CA ALA A 80 12.24 -9.67 1.67
C ALA A 80 12.84 -8.68 0.65
N ASP A 81 14.03 -8.94 0.11
CA ASP A 81 14.65 -8.11 -0.92
C ASP A 81 14.26 -8.55 -2.35
N CYS A 82 13.43 -9.59 -2.49
CA CYS A 82 13.07 -10.19 -3.76
C CYS A 82 11.66 -9.81 -4.26
N ALA A 83 10.90 -9.07 -3.46
CA ALA A 83 9.61 -8.53 -3.86
C ALA A 83 9.77 -7.61 -5.07
N ILE A 84 8.74 -7.61 -5.92
CA ILE A 84 8.64 -6.78 -7.13
C ILE A 84 7.30 -6.05 -7.12
N GLY A 85 6.94 -5.35 -8.19
CA GLY A 85 5.61 -4.74 -8.27
C GLY A 85 5.48 -3.51 -7.39
N PHE A 86 4.23 -3.13 -7.08
CA PHE A 86 3.92 -2.06 -6.14
C PHE A 86 4.25 -2.42 -4.69
N GLY A 87 4.27 -3.72 -4.36
CA GLY A 87 4.61 -4.25 -3.04
C GLY A 87 6.11 -4.49 -2.83
N LYS A 88 6.98 -4.06 -3.76
CA LYS A 88 8.44 -4.29 -3.69
C LYS A 88 9.12 -3.81 -2.39
N ASN A 89 8.49 -2.87 -1.70
CA ASN A 89 8.98 -2.27 -0.46
C ASN A 89 8.40 -2.94 0.79
N ALA A 90 7.61 -4.00 0.67
CA ALA A 90 7.12 -4.79 1.80
C ALA A 90 8.28 -5.56 2.44
N ILE A 91 8.91 -4.98 3.47
CA ILE A 91 10.08 -5.61 4.11
C ILE A 91 9.71 -6.67 5.16
N GLY A 92 8.43 -6.78 5.52
CA GLY A 92 7.96 -7.73 6.52
C GLY A 92 8.71 -7.58 7.86
N GLY A 93 9.08 -8.71 8.45
CA GLY A 93 9.91 -8.80 9.65
C GLY A 93 11.41 -8.96 9.38
N ARG A 94 11.94 -8.49 8.23
CA ARG A 94 13.34 -8.69 7.81
C ARG A 94 14.35 -8.27 8.87
N ASP A 95 14.11 -7.16 9.53
CA ASP A 95 15.05 -6.58 10.51
C ASP A 95 14.76 -7.07 11.95
N GLY A 96 13.87 -8.06 12.08
CA GLY A 96 13.47 -8.69 13.33
C GLY A 96 14.25 -9.95 13.66
N ARG A 97 14.00 -10.47 14.87
CA ARG A 97 14.48 -11.82 15.23
C ARG A 97 13.55 -12.89 14.64
N ILE A 98 14.08 -14.11 14.49
CA ILE A 98 13.27 -15.27 14.14
C ILE A 98 12.40 -15.67 15.34
N TYR A 99 11.11 -15.86 15.11
CA TYR A 99 10.18 -16.48 16.05
C TYR A 99 9.75 -17.84 15.50
N VAL A 100 9.82 -18.88 16.32
CA VAL A 100 9.42 -20.24 15.92
C VAL A 100 8.08 -20.59 16.54
N VAL A 101 7.08 -20.83 15.70
CA VAL A 101 5.79 -21.40 16.11
C VAL A 101 6.00 -22.89 16.41
N THR A 102 5.66 -23.29 17.62
CA THR A 102 5.79 -24.66 18.15
C THR A 102 4.43 -25.28 18.49
N ASP A 103 3.39 -24.46 18.61
CA ASP A 103 2.05 -24.86 19.05
C ASP A 103 0.98 -24.36 18.07
N SER A 104 0.26 -25.31 17.47
CA SER A 104 -0.82 -25.07 16.53
C SER A 104 -2.24 -25.23 17.12
N GLY A 105 -2.36 -25.73 18.36
CA GLY A 105 -3.66 -26.13 18.93
C GLY A 105 -4.22 -25.16 19.99
N ASN A 106 -3.36 -24.40 20.65
CA ASN A 106 -3.77 -23.52 21.76
C ASN A 106 -4.09 -22.08 21.34
N ASP A 107 -4.81 -21.89 20.23
CA ASP A 107 -5.23 -20.56 19.82
C ASP A 107 -6.16 -19.94 20.88
N ASN A 108 -5.79 -18.77 21.38
CA ASN A 108 -6.58 -17.98 22.32
C ASN A 108 -6.63 -16.53 21.79
N PRO A 109 -7.80 -16.06 21.31
CA PRO A 109 -7.94 -14.74 20.69
C PRO A 109 -7.52 -13.57 21.59
N VAL A 110 -7.67 -13.68 22.91
CA VAL A 110 -7.45 -12.59 23.87
C VAL A 110 -6.12 -12.73 24.63
N SER A 111 -5.65 -13.94 24.87
CA SER A 111 -4.45 -14.24 25.68
C SER A 111 -3.61 -15.34 25.02
N PRO A 112 -3.06 -15.08 23.82
CA PRO A 112 -2.27 -16.09 23.11
C PRO A 112 -0.96 -16.37 23.85
N LYS A 113 -0.56 -17.64 23.89
CA LYS A 113 0.65 -18.09 24.60
C LYS A 113 1.88 -17.99 23.69
N PRO A 114 3.08 -17.68 24.22
CA PRO A 114 4.33 -17.85 23.49
C PRO A 114 4.44 -19.26 22.90
N GLY A 115 4.97 -19.37 21.69
CA GLY A 115 4.97 -20.59 20.87
C GLY A 115 3.80 -20.68 19.86
N THR A 116 2.72 -19.91 20.05
CA THR A 116 1.61 -19.84 19.07
C THR A 116 1.86 -18.81 17.96
N LEU A 117 1.18 -18.98 16.82
CA LEU A 117 1.18 -18.01 15.71
C LEU A 117 0.56 -16.68 16.14
N ARG A 118 -0.59 -16.68 16.81
CA ARG A 118 -1.26 -15.47 17.27
C ARG A 118 -0.38 -14.63 18.20
N HIS A 119 0.33 -15.27 19.12
CA HIS A 119 1.26 -14.54 19.98
C HIS A 119 2.36 -13.87 19.15
N ALA A 120 2.87 -14.52 18.12
CA ALA A 120 3.94 -13.97 17.28
C ALA A 120 3.49 -12.72 16.50
N VAL A 121 2.36 -12.81 15.80
CA VAL A 121 1.94 -11.77 14.85
C VAL A 121 1.51 -10.46 15.52
N ILE A 122 1.11 -10.51 16.80
CA ILE A 122 0.69 -9.31 17.52
C ILE A 122 1.85 -8.54 18.16
N GLN A 123 3.08 -9.06 18.17
CA GLN A 123 4.18 -8.39 18.87
C GLN A 123 4.51 -7.00 18.28
N ASP A 124 5.00 -6.10 19.12
CA ASP A 124 5.34 -4.73 18.70
C ASP A 124 6.63 -4.73 17.85
N GLU A 125 7.60 -5.61 18.16
CA GLU A 125 8.84 -5.70 17.38
C GLU A 125 8.63 -6.37 16.01
N PRO A 126 9.48 -6.06 15.02
CA PRO A 126 9.54 -6.83 13.79
C PRO A 126 9.85 -8.30 14.07
N LEU A 127 9.13 -9.23 13.42
CA LEU A 127 9.36 -10.67 13.59
C LEU A 127 9.30 -11.42 12.27
N TRP A 128 10.30 -12.29 12.08
CA TRP A 128 10.30 -13.31 11.03
C TRP A 128 9.79 -14.63 11.61
N ILE A 129 8.54 -14.97 11.31
CA ILE A 129 7.82 -16.06 11.95
C ILE A 129 7.95 -17.31 11.08
N ILE A 130 8.51 -18.38 11.65
CA ILE A 130 8.68 -19.69 11.01
C ILE A 130 8.00 -20.78 11.83
N PHE A 131 7.92 -21.99 11.28
CA PHE A 131 7.23 -23.12 11.90
C PHE A 131 8.20 -24.26 12.17
N GLN A 132 8.10 -24.85 13.37
CA GLN A 132 9.02 -25.92 13.80
C GLN A 132 8.86 -27.21 12.98
N ARG A 133 7.64 -27.47 12.51
CA ARG A 133 7.20 -28.71 11.85
C ARG A 133 5.92 -28.42 11.08
N ASP A 134 5.47 -29.41 10.32
CA ASP A 134 4.17 -29.38 9.67
C ASP A 134 3.05 -29.14 10.70
N MET A 135 2.13 -28.23 10.37
CA MET A 135 1.07 -27.80 11.26
C MET A 135 -0.18 -27.41 10.48
N THR A 136 -1.32 -27.88 10.98
CA THR A 136 -2.64 -27.30 10.68
C THR A 136 -3.06 -26.44 11.86
N ILE A 137 -3.29 -25.16 11.61
CA ILE A 137 -3.66 -24.15 12.59
C ILE A 137 -5.11 -23.76 12.32
N GLN A 138 -6.00 -24.24 13.18
CA GLN A 138 -7.39 -23.79 13.20
C GLN A 138 -7.50 -22.62 14.18
N LEU A 139 -7.64 -21.42 13.65
CA LEU A 139 -7.83 -20.22 14.46
C LEU A 139 -9.26 -20.21 15.00
N LYS A 140 -9.44 -19.64 16.20
CA LYS A 140 -10.77 -19.46 16.79
C LYS A 140 -11.45 -18.18 16.34
N GLU A 141 -10.65 -17.17 16.01
CA GLU A 141 -11.06 -15.83 15.56
C GLU A 141 -10.07 -15.32 14.53
N GLU A 142 -10.42 -14.26 13.79
CA GLU A 142 -9.51 -13.65 12.80
C GLU A 142 -8.11 -13.42 13.37
N LEU A 143 -7.08 -13.77 12.60
CA LEU A 143 -5.68 -13.52 12.96
C LEU A 143 -5.32 -12.07 12.62
N ILE A 144 -5.62 -11.17 13.56
CA ILE A 144 -5.18 -9.78 13.51
C ILE A 144 -3.70 -9.70 13.86
N MET A 145 -2.95 -8.90 13.13
CA MET A 145 -1.51 -8.74 13.29
C MET A 145 -1.06 -7.29 13.36
N ASN A 146 0.11 -7.07 13.95
CA ASN A 146 0.80 -5.78 13.96
C ASN A 146 1.70 -5.64 12.72
N SER A 147 2.21 -4.44 12.45
CA SER A 147 3.13 -4.14 11.34
C SER A 147 4.45 -4.92 11.45
N PHE A 148 5.20 -4.98 10.35
CA PHE A 148 6.54 -5.58 10.26
C PHE A 148 6.58 -7.07 10.62
N LYS A 149 5.71 -7.85 9.99
CA LYS A 149 5.63 -9.31 10.21
C LYS A 149 5.87 -10.04 8.91
N THR A 150 6.66 -11.11 9.00
CA THR A 150 6.73 -12.13 7.95
C THR A 150 6.19 -13.44 8.51
N ILE A 151 5.21 -14.05 7.83
CA ILE A 151 4.83 -15.45 8.04
C ILE A 151 5.51 -16.25 6.92
N ASP A 152 6.49 -17.08 7.26
CA ASP A 152 7.32 -17.85 6.33
C ASP A 152 7.16 -19.36 6.57
N GLY A 153 6.39 -20.01 5.70
CA GLY A 153 6.12 -21.44 5.75
C GLY A 153 7.28 -22.32 5.26
N ARG A 154 8.33 -21.78 4.64
CA ARG A 154 9.42 -22.62 4.10
C ARG A 154 10.05 -23.47 5.22
N GLY A 155 10.16 -24.78 4.99
CA GLY A 155 10.65 -25.74 5.99
C GLY A 155 9.57 -26.62 6.60
N ALA A 156 8.29 -26.26 6.42
CA ALA A 156 7.14 -27.00 6.95
C ALA A 156 5.93 -26.87 6.03
N SER A 157 5.06 -27.88 6.01
CA SER A 157 3.72 -27.77 5.44
C SER A 157 2.79 -27.13 6.47
N VAL A 158 2.40 -25.88 6.21
CA VAL A 158 1.62 -25.06 7.15
C VAL A 158 0.28 -24.72 6.54
N HIS A 159 -0.79 -25.12 7.22
CA HIS A 159 -2.16 -24.89 6.83
C HIS A 159 -2.85 -23.99 7.85
N ILE A 160 -3.48 -22.90 7.40
CA ILE A 160 -4.44 -22.12 8.18
C ILE A 160 -5.81 -22.47 7.61
N SER A 161 -6.61 -23.23 8.36
CA SER A 161 -7.83 -23.82 7.82
C SER A 161 -8.88 -24.20 8.86
N GLY A 162 -10.14 -24.32 8.42
CA GLY A 162 -11.26 -24.81 9.23
C GLY A 162 -11.80 -23.81 10.26
N GLY A 163 -11.34 -22.56 10.22
CA GLY A 163 -11.74 -21.46 11.10
C GLY A 163 -11.52 -20.13 10.40
N PRO A 164 -11.65 -19.00 11.10
CA PRO A 164 -11.31 -17.69 10.55
C PRO A 164 -9.85 -17.62 10.15
N CYS A 165 -9.51 -16.76 9.19
CA CYS A 165 -8.16 -16.70 8.63
C CYS A 165 -7.50 -15.36 8.91
N ILE A 166 -6.81 -14.76 7.93
CA ILE A 166 -5.85 -13.69 8.17
C ILE A 166 -6.46 -12.31 7.89
N THR A 167 -6.28 -11.37 8.82
CA THR A 167 -6.75 -9.99 8.64
C THR A 167 -5.63 -8.98 8.93
N ILE A 168 -5.22 -8.28 7.88
CA ILE A 168 -4.22 -7.20 7.87
C ILE A 168 -4.96 -5.87 7.94
N GLN A 169 -5.17 -5.36 9.15
CA GLN A 169 -5.98 -4.15 9.36
C GLN A 169 -5.13 -2.96 9.81
N TYR A 170 -5.10 -1.89 9.01
CA TYR A 170 -4.43 -0.61 9.28
C TYR A 170 -2.95 -0.73 9.68
N VAL A 171 -2.27 -1.72 9.11
CA VAL A 171 -0.84 -2.00 9.36
C VAL A 171 -0.05 -1.99 8.06
N THR A 172 1.28 -1.97 8.19
CA THR A 172 2.20 -1.89 7.06
C THR A 172 3.33 -2.91 7.15
N ASN A 173 3.98 -3.18 6.02
CA ASN A 173 5.14 -4.07 5.92
C ASN A 173 4.82 -5.49 6.38
N ILE A 174 3.96 -6.16 5.63
CA ILE A 174 3.58 -7.56 5.89
C ILE A 174 4.01 -8.44 4.73
N ILE A 175 4.62 -9.58 5.04
CA ILE A 175 4.89 -10.65 4.08
C ILE A 175 4.16 -11.92 4.55
N ILE A 176 3.37 -12.53 3.68
CA ILE A 176 2.79 -13.85 3.88
C ILE A 176 3.36 -14.74 2.78
N HIS A 177 4.13 -15.77 3.16
CA HIS A 177 4.87 -16.57 2.21
C HIS A 177 4.83 -18.07 2.51
N GLY A 178 4.53 -18.87 1.49
CA GLY A 178 4.77 -20.31 1.55
C GLY A 178 3.80 -21.12 2.40
N ILE A 179 2.55 -20.67 2.55
CA ILE A 179 1.54 -21.36 3.39
C ILE A 179 0.27 -21.70 2.61
N HIS A 180 -0.47 -22.70 3.11
CA HIS A 180 -1.78 -23.08 2.62
C HIS A 180 -2.87 -22.37 3.43
N ILE A 181 -3.84 -21.74 2.76
CA ILE A 181 -4.95 -21.01 3.38
C ILE A 181 -6.23 -21.49 2.71
N HIS A 182 -7.06 -22.26 3.43
CA HIS A 182 -8.24 -22.87 2.82
C HIS A 182 -9.30 -23.22 3.85
N ASP A 183 -10.53 -23.46 3.39
CA ASP A 183 -11.66 -23.78 4.28
C ASP A 183 -11.83 -22.73 5.38
N CYS A 184 -11.57 -21.46 5.05
CA CYS A 184 -11.75 -20.34 5.96
C CYS A 184 -13.23 -20.14 6.26
N LYS A 185 -13.53 -19.79 7.51
CA LYS A 185 -14.90 -19.65 8.03
C LYS A 185 -15.09 -18.30 8.69
N GLN A 186 -16.33 -17.86 8.80
CA GLN A 186 -16.66 -16.65 9.55
C GLN A 186 -16.26 -16.81 11.02
N GLY A 187 -15.62 -15.78 11.56
CA GLY A 187 -15.38 -15.60 13.00
C GLY A 187 -15.91 -14.26 13.45
N GLY A 188 -15.96 -14.01 14.75
CA GLY A 188 -16.35 -12.73 15.31
C GLY A 188 -17.31 -12.87 16.47
N ASN A 189 -17.93 -11.74 16.83
CA ASN A 189 -18.65 -11.56 18.09
C ASN A 189 -17.80 -11.97 19.30
N ALA A 190 -16.53 -11.58 19.24
CA ALA A 190 -15.52 -11.96 20.21
C ALA A 190 -14.51 -10.83 20.42
N MET A 191 -13.87 -10.86 21.58
CA MET A 191 -12.71 -10.03 21.84
C MET A 191 -11.49 -10.64 21.15
N VAL A 192 -10.78 -9.83 20.35
CA VAL A 192 -9.58 -10.28 19.62
C VAL A 192 -8.43 -9.32 19.90
N ARG A 193 -7.28 -9.90 20.23
CA ARG A 193 -6.04 -9.17 20.48
C ARG A 193 -5.36 -8.78 19.17
N SER A 194 -4.99 -7.51 19.05
CA SER A 194 -4.26 -6.96 17.90
C SER A 194 -2.82 -6.53 18.24
N SER A 195 -2.52 -6.28 19.52
CA SER A 195 -1.17 -5.98 20.00
C SER A 195 -0.94 -6.53 21.42
N PRO A 196 0.28 -6.49 21.99
CA PRO A 196 0.51 -6.96 23.35
C PRO A 196 -0.29 -6.14 24.37
N ARG A 197 -0.65 -4.90 24.02
CA ARG A 197 -1.33 -3.93 24.88
C ARG A 197 -2.79 -3.69 24.51
N HIS A 198 -3.27 -4.20 23.37
CA HIS A 198 -4.61 -3.93 22.88
C HIS A 198 -5.36 -5.17 22.39
N PHE A 199 -6.61 -5.30 22.81
CA PHE A 199 -7.60 -6.21 22.25
C PHE A 199 -8.95 -5.49 22.21
N GLY A 200 -9.76 -5.75 21.18
CA GLY A 200 -11.03 -5.07 20.95
C GLY A 200 -12.12 -6.04 20.52
N TRP A 201 -13.36 -5.59 20.58
CA TRP A 201 -14.50 -6.36 20.08
C TRP A 201 -14.45 -6.42 18.55
N ARG A 202 -14.69 -7.61 18.00
CA ARG A 202 -14.79 -7.86 16.55
C ARG A 202 -16.18 -8.35 16.23
N THR A 203 -16.81 -7.72 15.25
CA THR A 203 -18.03 -8.23 14.63
C THR A 203 -17.72 -9.44 13.75
N ILE A 204 -18.76 -10.01 13.16
CA ILE A 204 -18.63 -11.12 12.22
C ILE A 204 -17.76 -10.70 11.03
N SER A 205 -16.80 -11.55 10.69
CA SER A 205 -15.94 -11.47 9.52
C SER A 205 -16.52 -12.31 8.39
N ASP A 206 -16.19 -11.94 7.16
CA ASP A 206 -16.77 -12.56 5.96
C ASP A 206 -16.31 -14.01 5.74
N GLY A 207 -15.17 -14.38 6.34
CA GLY A 207 -14.56 -15.71 6.17
C GLY A 207 -13.57 -15.78 5.01
N ASP A 208 -12.97 -14.65 4.66
CA ASP A 208 -11.93 -14.56 3.63
C ASP A 208 -10.64 -15.28 4.02
N GLY A 209 -9.86 -15.69 3.02
CA GLY A 209 -8.50 -16.22 3.24
C GLY A 209 -7.54 -15.17 3.81
N VAL A 210 -7.35 -14.06 3.08
CA VAL A 210 -6.55 -12.91 3.50
C VAL A 210 -7.33 -11.63 3.23
N SER A 211 -7.71 -10.93 4.30
CA SER A 211 -8.35 -9.61 4.21
C SER A 211 -7.33 -8.50 4.51
N ILE A 212 -7.20 -7.53 3.61
CA ILE A 212 -6.29 -6.38 3.69
C ILE A 212 -7.13 -5.11 3.78
N PHE A 213 -7.20 -4.53 4.96
CA PHE A 213 -8.09 -3.43 5.28
C PHE A 213 -7.29 -2.18 5.65
N GLY A 214 -7.21 -1.20 4.74
CA GLY A 214 -6.36 -0.02 4.91
C GLY A 214 -4.87 -0.34 5.11
N GLY A 215 -4.41 -1.50 4.61
CA GLY A 215 -3.03 -1.95 4.72
C GLY A 215 -2.13 -1.37 3.64
N SER A 216 -0.83 -1.23 3.92
CA SER A 216 0.14 -0.82 2.89
C SER A 216 1.42 -1.63 2.92
N HIS A 217 2.13 -1.73 1.79
CA HIS A 217 3.39 -2.49 1.70
C HIS A 217 3.16 -3.95 2.12
N VAL A 218 2.29 -4.63 1.38
CA VAL A 218 1.90 -6.02 1.65
C VAL A 218 2.34 -6.91 0.48
N TRP A 219 2.93 -8.05 0.80
CA TRP A 219 3.33 -9.05 -0.17
C TRP A 219 2.80 -10.43 0.21
N VAL A 220 1.94 -10.99 -0.63
CA VAL A 220 1.42 -12.36 -0.50
C VAL A 220 2.02 -13.19 -1.62
N ASP A 221 2.90 -14.12 -1.23
CA ASP A 221 3.78 -14.83 -2.16
C ASP A 221 3.75 -16.34 -1.94
N HIS A 222 3.73 -17.15 -2.99
CA HIS A 222 3.82 -18.62 -2.84
C HIS A 222 2.80 -19.18 -1.84
N CYS A 223 1.58 -18.65 -1.79
CA CYS A 223 0.51 -19.20 -0.98
C CYS A 223 -0.45 -20.03 -1.83
N SER A 224 -1.01 -21.08 -1.24
CA SER A 224 -2.03 -21.91 -1.88
C SER A 224 -3.39 -21.62 -1.27
N PHE A 225 -4.38 -21.28 -2.09
CA PHE A 225 -5.72 -20.86 -1.66
C PHE A 225 -6.84 -21.71 -2.26
N SER A 226 -7.86 -22.04 -1.46
CA SER A 226 -9.07 -22.73 -1.93
C SER A 226 -10.22 -22.71 -0.91
N ASN A 227 -11.46 -22.87 -1.36
CA ASN A 227 -12.62 -23.20 -0.50
C ASN A 227 -12.87 -22.28 0.72
N CYS A 228 -12.53 -20.99 0.67
CA CYS A 228 -12.94 -20.05 1.71
C CYS A 228 -14.46 -19.77 1.68
N GLU A 229 -15.02 -19.23 2.77
CA GLU A 229 -16.47 -18.96 2.88
C GLU A 229 -16.93 -17.83 1.97
N ASP A 230 -16.20 -16.70 1.92
CA ASP A 230 -16.48 -15.61 0.97
C ASP A 230 -15.39 -15.46 -0.09
N GLY A 231 -14.34 -14.65 0.14
CA GLY A 231 -13.25 -14.44 -0.82
C GLY A 231 -11.94 -15.17 -0.49
N LEU A 232 -11.03 -15.34 -1.45
CA LEU A 232 -9.66 -15.80 -1.13
C LEU A 232 -8.80 -14.62 -0.65
N ILE A 233 -8.79 -13.52 -1.40
CA ILE A 233 -8.01 -12.31 -1.07
C ILE A 233 -8.82 -11.05 -1.31
N ASP A 234 -9.04 -10.29 -0.26
CA ASP A 234 -9.72 -9.00 -0.32
C ASP A 234 -8.78 -7.87 0.08
N ALA A 235 -8.74 -6.79 -0.71
CA ALA A 235 -7.98 -5.58 -0.40
C ALA A 235 -8.85 -4.34 -0.57
N ILE A 236 -9.15 -3.66 0.53
CA ILE A 236 -10.18 -2.63 0.59
C ILE A 236 -9.74 -1.44 1.45
N MET A 237 -10.57 -0.38 1.49
CA MET A 237 -10.42 0.73 2.44
C MET A 237 -9.11 1.52 2.32
N GLY A 238 -8.70 1.81 1.08
CA GLY A 238 -7.50 2.59 0.78
C GLY A 238 -6.21 1.79 0.82
N SER A 239 -6.30 0.45 0.85
CA SER A 239 -5.13 -0.41 0.79
C SER A 239 -4.32 -0.18 -0.49
N THR A 240 -2.99 -0.18 -0.40
CA THR A 240 -2.12 0.13 -1.55
C THR A 240 -0.71 -0.41 -1.38
N ALA A 241 0.14 -0.29 -2.41
CA ALA A 241 1.49 -0.86 -2.43
C ALA A 241 1.46 -2.37 -2.14
N ILE A 242 0.68 -3.12 -2.93
CA ILE A 242 0.47 -4.56 -2.75
C ILE A 242 1.09 -5.33 -3.91
N THR A 243 1.66 -6.50 -3.61
CA THR A 243 2.00 -7.50 -4.63
C THR A 243 1.49 -8.87 -4.22
N LEU A 244 0.82 -9.52 -5.16
CA LEU A 244 0.26 -10.86 -5.03
C LEU A 244 0.96 -11.71 -6.09
N SER A 245 1.90 -12.56 -5.67
CA SER A 245 2.75 -13.29 -6.61
C SER A 245 2.92 -14.76 -6.33
N ASN A 246 3.19 -15.54 -7.37
CA ASN A 246 3.48 -16.97 -7.23
C ASN A 246 2.43 -17.77 -6.46
N ASN A 247 1.20 -17.28 -6.32
CA ASN A 247 0.15 -17.98 -5.58
C ASN A 247 -0.54 -19.00 -6.48
N HIS A 248 -1.04 -20.07 -5.89
CA HIS A 248 -1.87 -21.07 -6.57
C HIS A 248 -3.28 -21.00 -5.98
N MET A 249 -4.29 -20.76 -6.83
CA MET A 249 -5.68 -20.60 -6.42
C MET A 249 -6.53 -21.61 -7.17
N THR A 250 -7.40 -22.33 -6.48
CA THR A 250 -8.31 -23.33 -7.06
C THR A 250 -9.62 -23.40 -6.27
N HIS A 251 -10.65 -24.03 -6.85
CA HIS A 251 -11.90 -24.42 -6.17
C HIS A 251 -12.51 -23.28 -5.35
N HIS A 252 -12.91 -22.20 -6.02
CA HIS A 252 -13.48 -21.05 -5.33
C HIS A 252 -14.25 -20.11 -6.27
N ASP A 253 -15.35 -19.53 -5.79
CA ASP A 253 -16.16 -18.61 -6.59
C ASP A 253 -15.53 -17.21 -6.69
N LYS A 254 -15.39 -16.52 -5.55
CA LYS A 254 -15.00 -15.11 -5.48
C LYS A 254 -13.50 -14.96 -5.18
N VAL A 255 -12.65 -15.12 -6.18
CA VAL A 255 -11.20 -15.24 -5.94
C VAL A 255 -10.59 -14.01 -5.28
N MET A 256 -10.70 -12.83 -5.88
CA MET A 256 -10.00 -11.64 -5.41
C MET A 256 -10.79 -10.35 -5.63
N LEU A 257 -11.11 -9.64 -4.55
CA LEU A 257 -11.77 -8.33 -4.59
C LEU A 257 -10.79 -7.21 -4.23
N LEU A 258 -10.55 -6.29 -5.17
CA LEU A 258 -9.66 -5.15 -4.98
C LEU A 258 -10.46 -3.84 -5.05
N GLY A 259 -10.85 -3.36 -3.87
CA GLY A 259 -11.78 -2.26 -3.64
C GLY A 259 -13.21 -2.77 -3.45
N HIS A 260 -13.85 -2.42 -2.33
CA HIS A 260 -15.16 -2.97 -1.93
C HIS A 260 -16.37 -2.24 -2.49
N SER A 261 -16.26 -0.92 -2.72
CA SER A 261 -17.39 -0.07 -3.05
C SER A 261 -17.10 0.89 -4.21
N ASP A 262 -18.07 1.01 -5.10
CA ASP A 262 -18.03 1.93 -6.24
C ASP A 262 -18.02 3.41 -5.81
N THR A 263 -18.50 3.71 -4.59
CA THR A 263 -18.52 5.07 -4.04
C THR A 263 -17.28 5.40 -3.21
N TYR A 264 -16.48 4.40 -2.83
CA TYR A 264 -15.32 4.60 -1.96
C TYR A 264 -14.08 5.16 -2.68
N SER A 265 -14.11 6.45 -2.95
CA SER A 265 -13.09 7.14 -3.76
C SER A 265 -11.66 7.13 -3.21
N ARG A 266 -11.41 6.76 -1.95
CA ARG A 266 -10.03 6.62 -1.42
C ARG A 266 -9.29 5.46 -2.10
N ASP A 267 -10.00 4.46 -2.64
CA ASP A 267 -9.42 3.35 -3.39
C ASP A 267 -8.81 3.79 -4.74
N LYS A 268 -8.98 5.03 -5.18
CA LYS A 268 -8.25 5.59 -6.35
C LYS A 268 -6.73 5.57 -6.17
N ASN A 269 -6.25 5.54 -4.93
CA ASN A 269 -4.83 5.43 -4.62
C ASN A 269 -4.34 3.98 -4.53
N MET A 270 -5.23 3.00 -4.68
CA MET A 270 -4.87 1.58 -4.64
C MET A 270 -3.98 1.23 -5.81
N GLN A 271 -2.87 0.56 -5.52
CA GLN A 271 -1.92 0.06 -6.50
C GLN A 271 -1.57 -1.39 -6.16
N VAL A 272 -1.90 -2.31 -7.06
CA VAL A 272 -1.69 -3.75 -6.85
C VAL A 272 -1.02 -4.37 -8.08
N THR A 273 0.01 -5.18 -7.83
CA THR A 273 0.63 -6.04 -8.84
C THR A 273 0.20 -7.49 -8.61
N ILE A 274 -0.35 -8.13 -9.64
CA ILE A 274 -0.75 -9.54 -9.66
C ILE A 274 0.17 -10.23 -10.66
N ALA A 275 1.13 -11.02 -10.19
CA ALA A 275 2.20 -11.54 -11.03
C ALA A 275 2.54 -13.01 -10.79
N PHE A 276 2.72 -13.79 -11.87
CA PHE A 276 3.18 -15.19 -11.77
C PHE A 276 2.27 -16.12 -10.96
N ASN A 277 1.00 -15.76 -10.76
CA ASN A 277 0.04 -16.63 -10.10
C ASN A 277 -0.48 -17.69 -11.09
N HIS A 278 -0.87 -18.84 -10.56
CA HIS A 278 -1.63 -19.86 -11.29
C HIS A 278 -3.08 -19.84 -10.79
N PHE A 279 -3.98 -19.47 -11.68
CA PHE A 279 -5.43 -19.54 -11.49
C PHE A 279 -5.91 -20.85 -12.11
N GLY A 280 -6.00 -21.87 -11.24
CA GLY A 280 -6.24 -23.25 -11.59
C GLY A 280 -7.73 -23.60 -11.71
N GLU A 281 -8.04 -24.88 -11.58
CA GLU A 281 -9.38 -25.43 -11.75
C GLU A 281 -10.40 -24.97 -10.69
N GLY A 282 -11.68 -25.07 -11.03
CA GLY A 282 -12.79 -24.80 -10.11
C GLY A 282 -12.91 -23.33 -9.69
N LEU A 283 -12.28 -22.40 -10.42
CA LEU A 283 -12.45 -20.97 -10.20
C LEU A 283 -13.61 -20.40 -11.02
N VAL A 284 -14.46 -19.57 -10.41
CA VAL A 284 -15.61 -18.98 -11.12
C VAL A 284 -15.28 -17.60 -11.69
N GLN A 285 -14.77 -16.69 -10.85
CA GLN A 285 -14.63 -15.27 -11.21
C GLN A 285 -13.63 -14.49 -10.33
N ARG A 286 -13.48 -13.19 -10.64
CA ARG A 286 -12.73 -12.19 -9.84
C ARG A 286 -11.22 -12.46 -9.74
N MET A 287 -10.53 -12.60 -10.86
CA MET A 287 -9.09 -12.87 -10.93
C MET A 287 -8.26 -11.76 -11.64
N PRO A 288 -8.34 -10.48 -11.22
CA PRO A 288 -9.10 -9.92 -10.09
C PRO A 288 -10.45 -9.28 -10.48
N ARG A 289 -11.28 -8.91 -9.50
CA ARG A 289 -12.33 -7.86 -9.65
C ARG A 289 -11.86 -6.55 -9.01
N CYS A 290 -11.77 -5.50 -9.82
CA CYS A 290 -11.11 -4.24 -9.45
C CYS A 290 -12.07 -3.05 -9.38
N ARG A 291 -11.78 -2.08 -8.50
CA ARG A 291 -12.44 -0.77 -8.45
C ARG A 291 -11.45 0.37 -8.27
N HIS A 292 -11.72 1.51 -8.93
CA HIS A 292 -10.99 2.79 -8.85
C HIS A 292 -9.48 2.80 -9.19
N GLY A 293 -8.68 1.98 -8.52
CA GLY A 293 -7.22 2.04 -8.50
C GLY A 293 -6.52 1.60 -9.77
N TYR A 294 -5.23 1.32 -9.63
CA TYR A 294 -4.35 0.86 -10.70
C TYR A 294 -3.87 -0.58 -10.46
N PHE A 295 -4.09 -1.43 -11.45
CA PHE A 295 -3.85 -2.87 -11.36
C PHE A 295 -2.96 -3.32 -12.50
N HIS A 296 -1.82 -3.91 -12.15
CA HIS A 296 -0.90 -4.51 -13.11
C HIS A 296 -0.99 -6.03 -13.02
N VAL A 297 -1.57 -6.65 -14.04
CA VAL A 297 -1.80 -8.09 -14.13
C VAL A 297 -0.80 -8.65 -15.13
N VAL A 298 0.25 -9.34 -14.66
CA VAL A 298 1.40 -9.67 -15.51
C VAL A 298 1.88 -11.12 -15.38
N ASN A 299 2.06 -11.80 -16.51
CA ASN A 299 2.58 -13.16 -16.57
C ASN A 299 1.91 -14.19 -15.63
N ASN A 300 0.61 -14.08 -15.41
CA ASN A 300 -0.19 -15.09 -14.71
C ASN A 300 -0.71 -16.13 -15.71
N ASP A 301 -0.92 -17.36 -15.23
CA ASP A 301 -1.52 -18.45 -16.01
C ASP A 301 -2.96 -18.68 -15.55
N TYR A 302 -3.90 -18.53 -16.48
CA TYR A 302 -5.32 -18.76 -16.26
C TYR A 302 -5.72 -20.00 -17.05
N THR A 303 -5.91 -21.11 -16.36
CA THR A 303 -6.30 -22.39 -16.96
C THR A 303 -7.78 -22.68 -16.85
N HIS A 304 -8.48 -21.99 -15.94
CA HIS A 304 -9.92 -22.13 -15.75
C HIS A 304 -10.57 -20.83 -15.28
N TRP A 305 -11.82 -20.59 -15.70
CA TRP A 305 -12.76 -19.65 -15.09
C TRP A 305 -14.18 -20.01 -15.53
N GLU A 306 -15.18 -20.02 -14.66
CA GLU A 306 -16.54 -20.38 -15.12
C GLU A 306 -17.31 -19.20 -15.69
N MET A 307 -17.07 -17.98 -15.19
CA MET A 307 -17.82 -16.78 -15.58
C MET A 307 -16.96 -15.75 -16.32
N TYR A 308 -15.91 -15.24 -15.69
CA TYR A 308 -14.92 -14.33 -16.30
C TYR A 308 -13.59 -14.40 -15.53
N ALA A 309 -12.50 -13.96 -16.14
CA ALA A 309 -11.22 -13.88 -15.45
C ALA A 309 -11.02 -12.52 -14.78
N ILE A 310 -10.98 -11.44 -15.56
CA ILE A 310 -10.67 -10.09 -15.08
C ILE A 310 -11.93 -9.23 -15.12
N GLY A 311 -12.29 -8.60 -14.01
CA GLY A 311 -13.48 -7.76 -13.96
C GLY A 311 -13.29 -6.48 -13.17
N GLY A 312 -14.32 -5.65 -13.15
CA GLY A 312 -14.31 -4.43 -12.35
C GLY A 312 -15.48 -3.49 -12.59
N SER A 313 -15.63 -2.54 -11.68
CA SER A 313 -16.62 -1.47 -11.69
C SER A 313 -15.98 -0.17 -11.18
N ALA A 314 -16.65 0.97 -11.35
CA ALA A 314 -16.14 2.28 -10.93
C ALA A 314 -14.74 2.67 -11.50
N ASN A 315 -14.57 2.49 -12.81
CA ASN A 315 -13.42 3.01 -13.59
C ASN A 315 -12.01 2.62 -13.06
N PRO A 316 -11.71 1.32 -12.85
CA PRO A 316 -10.37 0.90 -12.52
C PRO A 316 -9.47 1.00 -13.76
N THR A 317 -8.16 1.23 -13.55
CA THR A 317 -7.16 1.08 -14.60
C THR A 317 -6.55 -0.31 -14.53
N ILE A 318 -6.75 -1.12 -15.58
CA ILE A 318 -6.24 -2.48 -15.65
C ILE A 318 -5.25 -2.61 -16.80
N ASN A 319 -4.03 -3.00 -16.48
CA ASN A 319 -2.97 -3.27 -17.44
C ASN A 319 -2.61 -4.76 -17.42
N SER A 320 -3.19 -5.53 -18.35
CA SER A 320 -2.89 -6.95 -18.58
C SER A 320 -1.71 -7.08 -19.54
N GLN A 321 -0.63 -7.75 -19.11
CA GLN A 321 0.56 -7.94 -19.93
C GLN A 321 1.15 -9.36 -19.84
N GLY A 322 1.39 -9.98 -21.00
CA GLY A 322 2.12 -11.25 -21.09
C GLY A 322 1.48 -12.42 -20.33
N ASN A 323 0.19 -12.35 -19.99
CA ASN A 323 -0.55 -13.43 -19.33
C ASN A 323 -0.88 -14.55 -20.34
N ARG A 324 -1.26 -15.71 -19.83
CA ARG A 324 -1.82 -16.80 -20.64
C ARG A 324 -3.25 -17.08 -20.18
N PHE A 325 -4.20 -17.01 -21.10
CA PHE A 325 -5.62 -17.23 -20.87
C PHE A 325 -6.11 -18.42 -21.70
N LEU A 326 -6.38 -19.54 -21.05
CA LEU A 326 -7.03 -20.69 -21.66
C LEU A 326 -8.52 -20.67 -21.31
N ALA A 327 -9.35 -20.21 -22.25
CA ALA A 327 -10.79 -20.17 -22.01
C ALA A 327 -11.36 -21.59 -21.82
N PRO A 328 -12.40 -21.76 -20.98
CA PRO A 328 -13.15 -23.01 -20.88
C PRO A 328 -13.82 -23.37 -22.20
N ASN A 329 -14.26 -24.61 -22.34
CA ASN A 329 -15.02 -25.05 -23.53
C ASN A 329 -16.45 -24.46 -23.60
N ILE A 330 -16.92 -23.82 -22.52
CA ILE A 330 -18.22 -23.16 -22.44
C ILE A 330 -18.25 -21.98 -23.42
N ARG A 331 -19.26 -21.96 -24.31
CA ARG A 331 -19.36 -20.96 -25.40
C ARG A 331 -19.47 -19.53 -24.89
N PHE A 332 -20.11 -19.31 -23.74
CA PHE A 332 -20.39 -17.99 -23.21
C PHE A 332 -19.30 -17.45 -22.27
N SER A 333 -18.33 -18.28 -21.89
CA SER A 333 -17.23 -17.91 -20.97
C SER A 333 -15.91 -17.66 -21.73
N LYS A 334 -15.99 -17.13 -22.96
CA LYS A 334 -14.82 -16.85 -23.81
C LYS A 334 -14.22 -15.47 -23.56
N GLU A 335 -15.03 -14.53 -23.12
CA GLU A 335 -14.54 -13.20 -22.78
C GLU A 335 -13.76 -13.25 -21.46
N VAL A 336 -12.52 -12.79 -21.49
CA VAL A 336 -11.66 -12.66 -20.30
C VAL A 336 -12.19 -11.56 -19.38
N THR A 337 -12.74 -10.49 -19.97
CA THR A 337 -13.11 -9.24 -19.32
C THR A 337 -14.58 -9.17 -18.93
N LYS A 338 -14.89 -8.60 -17.77
CA LYS A 338 -16.25 -8.27 -17.35
C LYS A 338 -16.34 -6.86 -16.75
N HIS A 339 -16.99 -5.95 -17.47
CA HIS A 339 -17.30 -4.60 -16.99
C HIS A 339 -18.60 -4.64 -16.20
N GLU A 340 -18.52 -4.69 -14.87
CA GLU A 340 -19.67 -4.83 -13.99
C GLU A 340 -20.41 -3.49 -13.82
N ASP A 341 -21.74 -3.57 -13.74
CA ASP A 341 -22.65 -2.49 -13.35
C ASP A 341 -22.55 -1.18 -14.18
N ALA A 342 -21.90 -1.23 -15.35
CA ALA A 342 -21.68 -0.08 -16.21
C ALA A 342 -22.17 -0.36 -17.65
N PRO A 343 -22.91 0.59 -18.27
CA PRO A 343 -23.25 0.48 -19.68
C PRO A 343 -22.01 0.73 -20.56
N GLU A 344 -22.04 0.23 -21.81
CA GLU A 344 -20.96 0.39 -22.78
C GLU A 344 -20.56 1.85 -23.04
N SER A 345 -21.51 2.78 -22.95
CA SER A 345 -21.25 4.23 -23.07
C SER A 345 -20.34 4.77 -21.96
N GLU A 346 -20.28 4.10 -20.82
CA GLU A 346 -19.47 4.45 -19.67
C GLU A 346 -18.14 3.69 -19.68
N TRP A 347 -18.18 2.35 -19.65
CA TRP A 347 -16.96 1.55 -19.47
C TRP A 347 -16.00 1.66 -20.64
N LYS A 348 -16.46 2.04 -21.84
CA LYS A 348 -15.56 2.35 -22.96
C LYS A 348 -14.54 3.46 -22.66
N ARG A 349 -14.80 4.29 -21.65
CA ARG A 349 -13.87 5.35 -21.20
C ARG A 349 -12.88 4.87 -20.15
N TRP A 350 -13.11 3.70 -19.55
CA TRP A 350 -12.18 3.11 -18.60
C TRP A 350 -10.90 2.68 -19.32
N ASN A 351 -9.82 2.48 -18.57
CA ASN A 351 -8.51 2.24 -19.16
C ASN A 351 -8.09 0.78 -18.98
N TRP A 352 -8.63 -0.11 -19.81
CA TRP A 352 -8.34 -1.55 -19.76
C TRP A 352 -7.54 -1.97 -20.98
N ARG A 353 -6.39 -2.59 -20.75
CA ARG A 353 -5.43 -2.94 -21.79
C ARG A 353 -5.01 -4.39 -21.69
N SER A 354 -4.74 -4.96 -22.86
CA SER A 354 -4.08 -6.25 -23.03
C SER A 354 -2.89 -6.08 -23.97
N SER A 355 -1.72 -6.60 -23.59
CA SER A 355 -0.50 -6.49 -24.39
C SER A 355 0.38 -7.73 -24.24
N GLY A 356 0.63 -8.43 -25.35
CA GLY A 356 1.45 -9.64 -25.34
C GLY A 356 0.80 -10.86 -24.66
N ASP A 357 -0.48 -10.77 -24.30
CA ASP A 357 -1.24 -11.88 -23.73
C ASP A 357 -1.45 -13.00 -24.76
N LEU A 358 -1.37 -14.25 -24.30
CA LEU A 358 -1.68 -15.43 -25.10
C LEU A 358 -3.12 -15.86 -24.83
N LEU A 359 -3.98 -15.70 -25.83
CA LEU A 359 -5.39 -16.03 -25.77
C LEU A 359 -5.64 -17.37 -26.47
N LEU A 360 -6.10 -18.37 -25.73
CA LEU A 360 -6.28 -19.75 -26.19
C LEU A 360 -7.75 -20.18 -26.09
N ASN A 361 -8.11 -21.19 -26.88
CA ASN A 361 -9.47 -21.76 -26.93
C ASN A 361 -10.57 -20.71 -27.17
N GLY A 362 -10.30 -19.72 -28.03
CA GLY A 362 -11.26 -18.66 -28.35
C GLY A 362 -11.40 -17.58 -27.27
N ALA A 363 -10.51 -17.55 -26.27
CA ALA A 363 -10.43 -16.45 -25.33
C ALA A 363 -10.26 -15.12 -26.07
N PHE A 364 -10.90 -14.06 -25.58
CA PHE A 364 -10.64 -12.71 -26.06
C PHE A 364 -10.73 -11.69 -24.93
N PHE A 365 -9.99 -10.60 -25.07
CA PHE A 365 -9.99 -9.46 -24.14
C PHE A 365 -10.66 -8.28 -24.83
N THR A 366 -11.59 -7.61 -24.15
CA THR A 366 -12.24 -6.40 -24.67
C THR A 366 -11.56 -5.15 -24.09
N PRO A 367 -10.63 -4.50 -24.83
CA PRO A 367 -9.97 -3.31 -24.34
C PRO A 367 -10.90 -2.09 -24.34
N SER A 368 -10.60 -1.14 -23.48
CA SER A 368 -11.33 0.13 -23.36
C SER A 368 -10.39 1.30 -23.12
N GLY A 369 -10.89 2.51 -23.39
CA GLY A 369 -10.16 3.76 -23.20
C GLY A 369 -9.47 4.26 -24.45
N GLY A 370 -9.02 5.52 -24.41
CA GLY A 370 -8.20 6.09 -25.48
C GLY A 370 -6.80 5.47 -25.51
N ALA A 371 -6.10 5.60 -26.64
CA ALA A 371 -4.67 5.35 -26.70
C ALA A 371 -3.96 6.36 -25.76
N ALA A 372 -3.78 6.01 -24.48
CA ALA A 372 -3.07 6.91 -23.60
C ALA A 372 -1.61 6.99 -24.02
N SER A 373 -1.03 8.17 -23.80
CA SER A 373 0.39 8.47 -23.89
C SER A 373 1.25 7.26 -23.47
N SER A 374 2.35 7.07 -24.20
CA SER A 374 3.45 6.14 -23.90
C SER A 374 3.98 6.19 -22.46
N SER A 375 3.55 7.17 -21.64
CA SER A 375 3.77 7.30 -20.20
C SER A 375 3.23 6.13 -19.38
N TYR A 376 1.96 5.73 -19.57
CA TYR A 376 1.34 4.68 -18.75
C TYR A 376 1.84 3.26 -19.10
N ALA A 377 2.31 3.04 -20.32
CA ALA A 377 2.94 1.77 -20.73
C ALA A 377 4.29 1.55 -20.04
N LYS A 378 4.88 2.62 -19.49
CA LYS A 378 6.10 2.62 -18.68
C LYS A 378 5.81 2.78 -17.19
N ALA A 379 4.61 2.44 -16.71
CA ALA A 379 4.28 2.37 -15.27
C ALA A 379 4.36 0.94 -14.69
N SER A 380 4.71 -0.04 -15.54
CA SER A 380 5.04 -1.39 -15.12
C SER A 380 6.46 -1.47 -14.52
N SER A 381 6.56 -1.74 -13.22
CA SER A 381 7.83 -2.09 -12.56
C SER A 381 8.43 -3.38 -13.12
N LEU A 382 7.73 -4.11 -13.99
CA LEU A 382 8.15 -5.42 -14.48
C LEU A 382 7.91 -5.51 -15.97
N GLY A 383 8.98 -5.43 -16.76
CA GLY A 383 8.88 -5.75 -18.18
C GLY A 383 8.29 -7.15 -18.36
N ALA A 384 7.08 -7.23 -18.91
CA ALA A 384 6.38 -8.49 -19.10
C ALA A 384 7.23 -9.46 -19.93
N LYS A 385 7.37 -10.69 -19.45
CA LYS A 385 7.98 -11.78 -20.21
C LYS A 385 7.03 -12.22 -21.34
N PRO A 386 7.55 -12.83 -22.42
CA PRO A 386 6.68 -13.44 -23.43
C PRO A 386 5.72 -14.44 -22.79
N SER A 387 4.44 -14.36 -23.17
CA SER A 387 3.37 -15.23 -22.64
C SER A 387 3.60 -16.72 -22.90
N SER A 388 4.44 -17.08 -23.88
CA SER A 388 4.90 -18.46 -24.11
C SER A 388 5.73 -19.04 -22.96
N LEU A 389 6.30 -18.19 -22.09
CA LEU A 389 7.07 -18.62 -20.92
C LEU A 389 6.20 -18.74 -19.66
N VAL A 390 4.93 -18.34 -19.69
CA VAL A 390 4.07 -18.30 -18.50
C VAL A 390 3.94 -19.67 -17.84
N GLY A 391 3.74 -20.75 -18.61
CA GLY A 391 3.67 -22.11 -18.06
C GLY A 391 4.90 -22.45 -17.20
N PRO A 392 6.14 -22.38 -17.74
CA PRO A 392 7.35 -22.55 -16.95
C PRO A 392 7.49 -21.56 -15.77
N LEU A 393 7.15 -20.28 -15.97
CA LEU A 393 7.30 -19.23 -14.94
C LEU A 393 6.38 -19.42 -13.73
N THR A 394 5.22 -20.03 -13.96
CA THR A 394 4.17 -20.30 -12.95
C THR A 394 4.14 -21.76 -12.52
N SER A 395 4.96 -22.62 -13.12
CA SER A 395 5.02 -24.07 -12.84
C SER A 395 5.25 -24.42 -11.38
N THR A 396 5.73 -23.47 -10.57
CA THR A 396 5.99 -23.64 -9.13
C THR A 396 5.18 -22.71 -8.23
N SER A 397 4.06 -22.19 -8.73
CA SER A 397 3.12 -21.41 -7.93
C SER A 397 2.53 -22.23 -6.77
N GLY A 398 2.17 -21.53 -5.69
CA GLY A 398 1.63 -22.12 -4.47
C GLY A 398 2.70 -22.33 -3.39
N ALA A 399 2.27 -22.89 -2.27
CA ALA A 399 3.14 -23.23 -1.15
C ALA A 399 4.22 -24.23 -1.56
N LEU A 400 5.48 -23.87 -1.30
CA LEU A 400 6.64 -24.66 -1.67
C LEU A 400 6.99 -25.69 -0.59
N ASN A 401 7.33 -26.90 -1.01
CA ASN A 401 8.04 -27.84 -0.15
C ASN A 401 9.53 -27.49 -0.12
N CYS A 402 10.01 -27.04 1.04
CA CYS A 402 11.40 -26.67 1.25
C CYS A 402 12.01 -27.57 2.34
N PRO A 403 12.54 -28.76 2.02
CA PRO A 403 13.03 -29.66 3.06
C PRO A 403 14.24 -29.03 3.78
N MET A 404 14.26 -29.11 5.11
CA MET A 404 15.42 -28.67 5.90
C MET A 404 16.55 -29.69 5.78
N ALA A 405 17.79 -29.22 5.78
CA ALA A 405 18.97 -30.07 5.59
C ALA A 405 19.37 -30.82 6.87
N SER A 406 18.50 -31.66 7.44
CA SER A 406 18.92 -32.77 8.31
C SER A 406 17.81 -33.78 8.61
N SER A 407 17.81 -34.88 7.87
CA SER A 407 17.49 -36.25 8.34
C SER A 407 17.97 -37.26 7.29
N ILE A 408 19.27 -37.30 7.00
CA ILE A 408 19.88 -38.57 6.59
C ILE A 408 19.84 -39.43 7.85
N VAL A 409 18.73 -40.16 8.03
CA VAL A 409 18.73 -41.32 8.90
C VAL A 409 19.77 -42.25 8.28
N THR A 410 20.91 -42.40 8.95
CA THR A 410 21.76 -43.56 8.72
C THR A 410 20.89 -44.76 9.07
N SER A 411 20.34 -45.41 8.05
CA SER A 411 19.64 -46.66 8.24
C SER A 411 20.62 -47.61 8.92
N SER A 412 20.28 -47.98 10.15
CA SER A 412 20.94 -49.01 10.91
C SER A 412 21.09 -50.24 10.01
N LEU A 413 22.32 -50.57 9.62
CA LEU A 413 22.63 -51.81 8.94
C LEU A 413 22.25 -52.95 9.90
N LYS A 414 21.13 -53.62 9.61
CA LYS A 414 20.84 -54.93 10.20
C LYS A 414 21.99 -55.88 9.84
N PRO A 415 22.59 -56.61 10.80
CA PRO A 415 23.57 -57.63 10.47
C PRO A 415 22.87 -58.77 9.72
N LEU A 416 23.26 -59.03 8.48
CA LEU A 416 22.86 -60.24 7.77
C LEU A 416 23.57 -61.44 8.41
N ALA A 417 22.78 -62.44 8.76
CA ALA A 417 23.22 -63.73 9.24
C ALA A 417 24.11 -64.43 8.20
N MET A 418 25.10 -65.15 8.71
CA MET A 418 25.99 -66.03 7.95
C MET A 418 25.19 -67.16 7.29
N ALA A 419 25.41 -67.37 6.00
CA ALA A 419 25.18 -68.64 5.34
C ALA A 419 26.39 -68.95 4.44
N ASP A 420 26.80 -70.19 4.54
CA ASP A 420 28.09 -70.73 4.16
C ASP A 420 28.07 -71.36 2.77
N SER A 421 29.27 -71.49 2.19
CA SER A 421 29.69 -72.43 1.15
C SER A 421 29.35 -72.21 -0.35
N SER A 422 30.45 -71.96 -1.08
CA SER A 422 30.97 -72.75 -2.22
C SER A 422 31.02 -72.14 -3.64
N SER A 423 32.28 -72.01 -4.09
CA SER A 423 32.84 -72.21 -5.45
C SER A 423 32.90 -71.08 -6.50
N SER A 424 34.17 -70.87 -6.90
CA SER A 424 34.72 -70.53 -8.23
C SER A 424 34.59 -69.10 -8.80
N THR A 425 35.71 -68.38 -8.66
CA THR A 425 36.35 -67.43 -9.59
C THR A 425 35.86 -67.44 -11.05
N ILE A 426 35.59 -66.25 -11.65
CA ILE A 426 36.32 -65.63 -12.79
C ILE A 426 36.08 -64.10 -12.80
N PHE A 427 37.16 -63.36 -13.08
CA PHE A 427 37.31 -61.92 -13.26
C PHE A 427 36.31 -61.23 -14.20
N SER A 428 35.82 -60.04 -13.81
CA SER A 428 35.77 -58.85 -14.68
C SER A 428 35.54 -57.57 -13.85
N HIS A 429 36.41 -56.57 -14.04
CA HIS A 429 36.23 -55.22 -13.50
C HIS A 429 34.97 -54.56 -14.11
N PRO A 430 34.27 -53.69 -13.36
CA PRO A 430 34.40 -52.28 -13.72
C PRO A 430 34.57 -51.34 -12.52
N SER A 431 35.48 -50.39 -12.72
CA SER A 431 35.49 -49.00 -12.22
C SER A 431 34.38 -48.60 -11.24
N ILE A 432 34.77 -48.44 -9.97
CA ILE A 432 34.03 -47.65 -8.98
C ILE A 432 34.22 -46.17 -9.33
N SER A 433 33.23 -45.61 -10.02
CA SER A 433 32.98 -44.17 -10.01
C SER A 433 32.16 -43.87 -8.76
N SER A 434 32.82 -43.40 -7.69
CA SER A 434 32.13 -42.81 -6.55
C SER A 434 31.65 -41.41 -6.93
N SER A 435 30.54 -41.32 -7.66
CA SER A 435 29.76 -40.09 -7.79
C SER A 435 28.88 -39.97 -6.54
N ILE A 436 29.42 -39.38 -5.48
CA ILE A 436 28.57 -38.78 -4.44
C ILE A 436 27.89 -37.59 -5.11
N SER A 437 26.69 -37.81 -5.65
CA SER A 437 25.80 -36.75 -6.04
C SER A 437 25.35 -36.05 -4.77
N SER A 438 25.96 -34.91 -4.45
CA SER A 438 25.39 -33.97 -3.49
C SER A 438 24.14 -33.37 -4.14
N SER A 439 23.02 -34.09 -4.05
CA SER A 439 21.70 -33.57 -4.36
C SER A 439 21.37 -32.49 -3.33
N ARG A 440 21.76 -31.24 -3.63
CA ARG A 440 21.37 -30.05 -2.87
C ARG A 440 19.85 -29.97 -2.85
N ILE A 441 19.29 -30.02 -1.64
CA ILE A 441 17.86 -29.94 -1.36
C ILE A 441 17.39 -28.54 -1.79
N ARG A 442 16.66 -28.46 -2.90
CA ARG A 442 16.01 -27.23 -3.37
C ARG A 442 14.56 -27.24 -2.93
N CYS A 443 14.03 -26.05 -2.63
CA CYS A 443 12.59 -25.86 -2.54
C CYS A 443 11.93 -26.32 -3.84
N SER A 444 11.05 -27.31 -3.77
CA SER A 444 10.31 -27.93 -4.87
C SER A 444 8.81 -27.86 -4.60
N ASN A 445 7.98 -28.07 -5.62
CA ASN A 445 6.53 -28.08 -5.41
C ASN A 445 6.10 -29.23 -4.50
N THR A 446 4.98 -29.02 -3.80
CA THR A 446 4.09 -30.10 -3.39
C THR A 446 3.25 -30.51 -4.60
N SER A 447 3.38 -31.75 -5.05
CA SER A 447 2.44 -32.35 -6.01
C SER A 447 1.67 -33.44 -5.27
N ASP A 448 0.78 -33.04 -4.37
CA ASP A 448 -0.16 -33.96 -3.71
C ASP A 448 -1.56 -33.93 -4.32
N TRP A 449 -1.73 -33.26 -5.46
CA TRP A 449 -2.90 -33.42 -6.33
C TRP A 449 -2.40 -33.79 -7.72
N ALA A 450 -2.12 -35.09 -7.89
CA ALA A 450 -1.76 -35.65 -9.18
C ALA A 450 -2.97 -35.56 -10.12
N GLU A 451 -2.79 -34.87 -11.24
CA GLU A 451 -3.64 -34.95 -12.43
C GLU A 451 -3.70 -36.42 -12.89
N GLU A 452 -4.83 -37.11 -12.68
CA GLU A 452 -5.13 -38.32 -13.43
C GLU A 452 -5.78 -37.92 -14.77
N GLY A 453 -4.93 -37.65 -15.76
CA GLY A 453 -5.31 -37.72 -17.16
C GLY A 453 -5.34 -39.19 -17.62
N GLY A 454 -6.53 -39.67 -17.99
CA GLY A 454 -6.71 -40.99 -18.62
C GLY A 454 -7.88 -40.98 -19.59
N GLU A 455 -7.57 -41.04 -20.89
CA GLU A 455 -8.52 -41.25 -21.98
C GLU A 455 -9.30 -42.56 -21.79
N GLY A 456 -10.63 -42.49 -21.88
CA GLY A 456 -11.50 -43.67 -21.82
C GLY A 456 -12.91 -43.35 -22.30
N SER A 457 -13.16 -43.56 -23.59
CA SER A 457 -14.48 -43.52 -24.22
C SER A 457 -15.40 -44.63 -23.68
N VAL A 458 -16.50 -44.30 -23.02
CA VAL A 458 -17.63 -45.22 -22.84
C VAL A 458 -18.96 -44.46 -22.92
N ALA A 459 -19.90 -45.09 -23.63
CA ALA A 459 -21.20 -44.57 -24.04
C ALA A 459 -22.16 -44.29 -22.88
N VAL A 460 -23.04 -43.32 -23.15
CA VAL A 460 -24.21 -42.92 -22.36
C VAL A 460 -25.27 -44.01 -22.41
N GLU A 461 -25.81 -44.39 -21.25
CA GLU A 461 -27.19 -44.88 -21.14
C GLU A 461 -27.92 -44.05 -20.07
N GLU A 462 -29.00 -43.43 -20.52
CA GLU A 462 -29.99 -42.69 -19.73
C GLU A 462 -30.79 -43.67 -18.87
N ASN A 463 -31.16 -43.26 -17.66
CA ASN A 463 -32.43 -43.66 -17.07
C ASN A 463 -32.98 -42.49 -16.25
N GLU A 464 -34.12 -42.02 -16.73
CA GLU A 464 -35.06 -41.15 -16.05
C GLU A 464 -35.60 -41.88 -14.82
N ASP A 465 -35.69 -41.19 -13.68
CA ASP A 465 -36.76 -41.46 -12.75
C ASP A 465 -37.21 -40.15 -12.09
N SER A 466 -38.49 -39.91 -12.30
CA SER A 466 -39.32 -38.78 -11.91
C SER A 466 -39.50 -38.65 -10.39
N PHE A 467 -39.42 -37.42 -9.88
CA PHE A 467 -40.22 -37.03 -8.73
C PHE A 467 -40.70 -35.58 -8.87
N GLU A 468 -42.01 -35.43 -9.06
CA GLU A 468 -42.72 -34.17 -9.06
C GLU A 468 -42.77 -33.57 -7.66
N SER A 469 -42.48 -32.27 -7.54
CA SER A 469 -43.07 -31.43 -6.48
C SER A 469 -43.20 -29.99 -6.95
N GLN A 470 -44.41 -29.68 -7.42
CA GLN A 470 -45.20 -28.46 -7.20
C GLN A 470 -44.51 -27.09 -7.30
N ASP A 471 -44.88 -26.39 -8.37
CA ASP A 471 -44.68 -24.97 -8.61
C ASP A 471 -45.26 -24.11 -7.48
N GLY A 472 -44.39 -23.32 -6.87
CA GLY A 472 -44.72 -22.21 -5.98
C GLY A 472 -43.85 -21.02 -6.36
N GLU A 473 -44.37 -20.16 -7.23
CA GLU A 473 -43.87 -18.81 -7.48
C GLU A 473 -43.72 -18.06 -6.15
N ALA A 474 -42.49 -17.74 -5.76
CA ALA A 474 -42.19 -16.82 -4.68
C ALA A 474 -41.20 -15.78 -5.18
N ASP A 475 -41.68 -14.55 -5.12
CA ASP A 475 -41.08 -13.27 -5.49
C ASP A 475 -39.64 -13.10 -4.98
N VAL A 476 -38.79 -12.53 -5.85
CA VAL A 476 -37.42 -12.12 -5.51
C VAL A 476 -37.50 -10.85 -4.66
N SER A 477 -37.28 -10.98 -3.36
CA SER A 477 -37.11 -9.84 -2.45
C SER A 477 -35.69 -9.31 -2.52
N GLU A 478 -35.62 -7.99 -2.68
CA GLU A 478 -34.49 -7.09 -2.80
C GLU A 478 -33.46 -7.17 -1.65
N GLY A 479 -32.29 -6.60 -1.92
CA GLY A 479 -31.11 -6.60 -1.07
C GLY A 479 -31.32 -6.05 0.35
N ALA A 480 -30.66 -6.70 1.30
CA ALA A 480 -30.46 -6.12 2.62
C ALA A 480 -29.33 -5.08 2.54
N ASP A 481 -29.71 -3.81 2.44
CA ASP A 481 -28.86 -2.66 2.72
C ASP A 481 -28.24 -2.82 4.12
N PHE A 482 -26.91 -2.84 4.19
CA PHE A 482 -26.21 -2.49 5.44
C PHE A 482 -26.45 -1.00 5.67
N PRO A 483 -27.09 -0.58 6.79
CA PRO A 483 -27.25 0.85 7.06
C PRO A 483 -25.86 1.47 7.21
N GLU A 484 -25.47 2.31 6.24
CA GLU A 484 -24.34 3.23 6.40
C GLU A 484 -24.52 3.99 7.72
N PRO A 485 -23.49 4.12 8.56
CA PRO A 485 -23.63 4.82 9.82
C PRO A 485 -24.05 6.26 9.57
N SER A 486 -25.11 6.67 10.27
CA SER A 486 -25.76 7.96 10.03
C SER A 486 -24.74 9.09 10.06
N GLU A 487 -24.63 9.86 8.97
CA GLU A 487 -23.77 11.05 8.90
C GLU A 487 -24.14 12.11 9.98
N GLU A 488 -25.31 11.98 10.61
CA GLU A 488 -25.76 12.81 11.74
C GLU A 488 -25.10 12.43 13.08
N ALA A 489 -24.55 11.22 13.21
CA ALA A 489 -23.83 10.74 14.40
C ALA A 489 -22.31 11.04 14.36
N LYS A 490 -21.87 11.77 13.33
CA LYS A 490 -20.47 12.17 13.14
C LYS A 490 -20.17 13.50 13.81
N LEU A 491 -19.04 13.56 14.49
CA LEU A 491 -18.55 14.69 15.26
C LEU A 491 -17.21 15.18 14.72
N PHE A 492 -17.01 16.49 14.74
CA PHE A 492 -15.73 17.15 14.59
C PHE A 492 -15.14 17.44 15.96
N VAL A 493 -13.87 17.10 16.16
CA VAL A 493 -13.13 17.33 17.40
C VAL A 493 -11.90 18.19 17.09
N GLY A 494 -11.92 19.45 17.47
CA GLY A 494 -10.86 20.42 17.27
C GLY A 494 -10.07 20.73 18.54
N ASN A 495 -8.94 21.42 18.36
CA ASN A 495 -8.00 21.82 19.41
C ASN A 495 -7.37 20.64 20.19
N LEU A 496 -7.27 19.47 19.56
CA LEU A 496 -6.57 18.31 20.10
C LEU A 496 -5.08 18.62 20.29
N ALA A 497 -4.50 18.07 21.36
CA ALA A 497 -3.06 18.06 21.54
C ALA A 497 -2.39 17.25 20.42
N TYR A 498 -1.18 17.65 20.03
CA TYR A 498 -0.54 17.14 18.82
C TYR A 498 0.00 15.71 18.96
N ASP A 499 0.08 15.23 20.19
CA ASP A 499 0.48 13.89 20.63
C ASP A 499 -0.71 12.93 20.81
N VAL A 500 -1.95 13.44 20.76
CA VAL A 500 -3.16 12.63 20.83
C VAL A 500 -3.41 11.98 19.48
N ASP A 501 -3.44 10.65 19.46
CA ASP A 501 -3.71 9.84 18.28
C ASP A 501 -5.16 9.38 18.17
N SER A 502 -5.50 8.77 17.03
CA SER A 502 -6.86 8.26 16.77
C SER A 502 -7.34 7.28 17.82
N GLN A 503 -6.43 6.50 18.41
CA GLN A 503 -6.76 5.52 19.44
C GLN A 503 -7.09 6.20 20.77
N ALA A 504 -6.27 7.16 21.19
CA ALA A 504 -6.51 7.97 22.38
C ALA A 504 -7.79 8.82 22.24
N LEU A 505 -8.08 9.31 21.04
CA LEU A 505 -9.31 10.03 20.74
C LEU A 505 -10.55 9.12 20.86
N ALA A 506 -10.49 7.88 20.35
CA ALA A 506 -11.56 6.89 20.51
C ALA A 506 -11.83 6.60 21.99
N MET A 507 -10.78 6.29 22.77
CA MET A 507 -10.89 5.98 24.19
C MET A 507 -11.51 7.11 25.01
N LEU A 508 -11.27 8.37 24.63
CA LEU A 508 -11.90 9.50 25.30
C LEU A 508 -13.42 9.52 25.04
N PHE A 509 -13.83 9.35 23.78
CA PHE A 509 -15.22 9.45 23.35
C PHE A 509 -16.08 8.23 23.71
N GLU A 510 -15.47 7.07 23.98
CA GLU A 510 -16.16 5.88 24.51
C GLU A 510 -16.94 6.15 25.81
N GLN A 511 -16.54 7.16 26.59
CA GLN A 511 -17.25 7.50 27.83
C GLN A 511 -18.61 8.18 27.58
N ALA A 512 -18.92 8.54 26.32
CA ALA A 512 -20.19 9.15 25.93
C ALA A 512 -21.07 8.21 25.09
N GLY A 513 -20.56 7.05 24.67
CA GLY A 513 -21.28 6.08 23.84
C GLY A 513 -20.33 5.18 23.06
N THR A 514 -20.87 4.34 22.18
CA THR A 514 -20.05 3.45 21.36
C THR A 514 -19.44 4.23 20.19
N VAL A 515 -18.11 4.24 20.08
CA VAL A 515 -17.39 4.88 18.98
C VAL A 515 -17.20 3.89 17.84
N GLU A 516 -17.76 4.18 16.67
CA GLU A 516 -17.58 3.36 15.47
C GLU A 516 -16.27 3.70 14.75
N ILE A 517 -15.94 4.99 14.65
CA ILE A 517 -14.75 5.48 13.96
C ILE A 517 -14.18 6.69 14.71
N ALA A 518 -12.87 6.70 14.99
CA ALA A 518 -12.15 7.91 15.39
C ALA A 518 -10.94 8.13 14.47
N GLU A 519 -10.79 9.33 13.93
CA GLU A 519 -9.74 9.69 12.98
C GLU A 519 -9.12 11.03 13.38
N VAL A 520 -7.91 11.04 13.93
CA VAL A 520 -7.11 12.27 14.07
C VAL A 520 -6.50 12.61 12.72
N ILE A 521 -6.61 13.87 12.31
CA ILE A 521 -6.09 14.32 11.01
C ILE A 521 -4.67 14.81 11.19
N TYR A 522 -3.74 14.19 10.47
CA TYR A 522 -2.32 14.54 10.50
C TYR A 522 -1.94 15.43 9.31
N ASN A 523 -0.90 16.23 9.52
CA ASN A 523 -0.23 16.93 8.45
C ASN A 523 0.58 15.91 7.67
N ARG A 524 0.14 15.64 6.43
CA ARG A 524 0.72 14.66 5.52
C ARG A 524 2.22 14.84 5.26
N GLU A 525 2.76 16.03 5.48
CA GLU A 525 4.17 16.35 5.23
C GLU A 525 5.07 16.19 6.47
N THR A 526 4.54 16.40 7.67
CA THR A 526 5.35 16.44 8.90
C THR A 526 4.99 15.33 9.89
N ASP A 527 4.02 14.49 9.54
CA ASP A 527 3.38 13.48 10.40
C ASP A 527 2.95 14.02 11.77
N GLN A 528 2.77 15.33 11.85
CA GLN A 528 2.36 16.03 13.04
C GLN A 528 0.85 16.15 12.98
N SER A 529 0.14 15.78 14.04
CA SER A 529 -1.29 15.98 14.14
C SER A 529 -1.64 17.43 13.74
N ARG A 530 -2.76 17.63 13.05
CA ARG A 530 -3.29 18.98 12.77
C ARG A 530 -4.05 19.54 13.95
N GLY A 531 -4.11 18.80 15.06
CA GLY A 531 -4.82 19.19 16.27
C GLY A 531 -6.33 19.14 16.09
N PHE A 532 -6.83 18.31 15.18
CA PHE A 532 -8.25 18.02 15.05
C PHE A 532 -8.48 16.62 14.46
N GLY A 533 -9.66 16.07 14.69
CA GLY A 533 -10.09 14.75 14.25
C GLY A 533 -11.61 14.68 14.08
N PHE A 534 -12.09 13.50 13.69
CA PHE A 534 -13.51 13.19 13.59
C PHE A 534 -13.81 11.93 14.40
N VAL A 535 -14.98 11.90 15.01
CA VAL A 535 -15.48 10.75 15.76
C VAL A 535 -16.89 10.43 15.27
N THR A 536 -17.18 9.19 14.91
CA THR A 536 -18.53 8.73 14.56
C THR A 536 -19.03 7.86 15.70
N MET A 537 -20.12 8.26 16.32
CA MET A 537 -20.78 7.49 17.38
C MET A 537 -21.78 6.52 16.75
N SER A 538 -22.14 5.46 17.48
CA SER A 538 -23.09 4.46 17.00
C SER A 538 -24.52 4.99 16.88
N THR A 539 -24.88 6.00 17.68
CA THR A 539 -26.18 6.68 17.56
C THR A 539 -26.06 8.20 17.59
N VAL A 540 -27.08 8.89 17.07
CA VAL A 540 -27.16 10.35 17.09
C VAL A 540 -27.30 10.87 18.52
N GLU A 541 -27.98 10.15 19.42
CA GLU A 541 -28.10 10.55 20.83
C GLU A 541 -26.75 10.46 21.56
N GLU A 542 -25.96 9.43 21.27
CA GLU A 542 -24.59 9.29 21.80
C GLU A 542 -23.68 10.41 21.27
N ALA A 543 -23.87 10.82 20.01
CA ALA A 543 -23.16 11.96 19.42
C ALA A 543 -23.50 13.29 20.11
N GLU A 544 -24.76 13.53 20.46
CA GLU A 544 -25.17 14.70 21.24
C GLU A 544 -24.58 14.68 22.64
N THR A 545 -24.64 13.52 23.31
CA THR A 545 -24.04 13.32 24.64
C THR A 545 -22.54 13.59 24.62
N ALA A 546 -21.84 13.15 23.57
CA ALA A 546 -20.41 13.40 23.39
C ALA A 546 -20.09 14.88 23.15
N VAL A 547 -20.94 15.62 22.42
CA VAL A 547 -20.79 17.08 22.26
C VAL A 547 -20.95 17.78 23.60
N GLU A 548 -21.99 17.45 24.37
CA GLU A 548 -22.23 18.07 25.69
C GLU A 548 -21.10 17.78 26.67
N LYS A 549 -20.60 16.54 26.66
CA LYS A 549 -19.59 16.07 27.62
C LYS A 549 -18.17 16.55 27.27
N PHE A 550 -17.82 16.59 25.99
CA PHE A 550 -16.44 16.81 25.56
C PHE A 550 -16.16 18.18 24.92
N ASN A 551 -17.18 18.97 24.59
CA ASN A 551 -16.94 20.34 24.18
C ASN A 551 -16.40 21.15 25.38
N ARG A 552 -15.25 21.81 25.20
CA ARG A 552 -14.46 22.47 26.27
C ARG A 552 -13.84 21.52 27.31
N TYR A 553 -13.80 20.21 27.08
CA TYR A 553 -13.09 19.29 27.96
C TYR A 553 -11.58 19.55 27.93
N ASP A 554 -10.93 19.59 29.09
CA ASP A 554 -9.48 19.77 29.18
C ASP A 554 -8.76 18.45 28.89
N LEU A 555 -8.04 18.40 27.77
CA LEU A 555 -7.15 17.31 27.42
C LEU A 555 -5.72 17.86 27.25
N ASN A 556 -4.82 17.46 28.13
CA ASN A 556 -3.41 17.90 28.16
C ASN A 556 -3.25 19.44 28.20
N GLY A 557 -4.12 20.14 28.95
CA GLY A 557 -4.09 21.61 29.08
C GLY A 557 -4.68 22.35 27.87
N ARG A 558 -5.40 21.64 26.98
CA ARG A 558 -6.08 22.20 25.81
C ARG A 558 -7.56 21.87 25.86
N LEU A 559 -8.40 22.90 25.85
CA LEU A 559 -9.85 22.74 25.84
C LEU A 559 -10.31 22.30 24.44
N LEU A 560 -10.89 21.10 24.34
CA LEU A 560 -11.38 20.56 23.08
C LEU A 560 -12.55 21.39 22.52
N THR A 561 -12.73 21.34 21.20
CA THR A 561 -13.88 21.91 20.50
C THR A 561 -14.64 20.79 19.81
N VAL A 562 -15.83 20.45 20.30
CA VAL A 562 -16.60 19.29 19.78
C VAL A 562 -17.93 19.80 19.22
N ASN A 563 -18.22 19.47 17.95
CA ASN A 563 -19.47 19.85 17.28
C ASN A 563 -19.93 18.73 16.34
N LYS A 564 -21.23 18.68 15.99
CA LYS A 564 -21.72 17.83 14.91
C LYS A 564 -20.99 18.14 13.60
N ALA A 565 -20.53 17.12 12.88
CA ALA A 565 -19.81 17.28 11.62
C ALA A 565 -20.79 17.68 10.52
N ALA A 566 -20.40 18.64 9.67
CA ALA A 566 -21.20 19.00 8.51
C ALA A 566 -21.15 17.86 7.46
N PRO A 567 -22.28 17.53 6.79
CA PRO A 567 -22.32 16.50 5.75
C PRO A 567 -21.33 16.79 4.63
N ARG A 568 -20.64 15.75 4.13
CA ARG A 568 -19.72 15.88 2.99
C ARG A 568 -20.52 16.25 1.74
N GLY A 569 -20.21 17.39 1.14
CA GLY A 569 -20.81 17.85 -0.12
C GLY A 569 -21.91 18.89 0.02
N SER A 570 -22.45 19.13 1.23
CA SER A 570 -23.36 20.25 1.51
C SER A 570 -22.63 21.50 2.00
N ARG A 571 -21.38 21.67 1.62
CA ARG A 571 -20.79 23.01 1.64
C ARG A 571 -21.33 23.68 0.38
N PRO A 572 -22.31 24.62 0.46
CA PRO A 572 -22.55 25.48 -0.69
C PRO A 572 -21.18 26.00 -1.12
N GLU A 573 -20.89 25.83 -2.41
CA GLU A 573 -19.76 26.48 -3.06
C GLU A 573 -19.69 27.87 -2.44
N ARG A 574 -18.58 28.14 -1.73
CA ARG A 574 -18.47 29.42 -1.05
C ARG A 574 -18.50 30.40 -2.21
N ALA A 575 -19.63 31.08 -2.39
CA ALA A 575 -19.80 32.12 -3.39
C ALA A 575 -18.50 32.91 -3.38
N PRO A 576 -17.90 33.22 -4.55
CA PRO A 576 -16.61 33.87 -4.61
C PRO A 576 -16.66 34.98 -3.58
N ARG A 577 -15.82 34.86 -2.54
CA ARG A 577 -15.77 35.91 -1.52
C ARG A 577 -15.40 37.13 -2.32
N VAL A 578 -16.39 38.00 -2.54
CA VAL A 578 -16.13 39.40 -2.77
C VAL A 578 -15.14 39.72 -1.67
N TYR A 579 -13.95 40.09 -2.09
CA TYR A 579 -12.90 40.51 -1.19
C TYR A 579 -13.42 41.79 -0.55
N GLU A 580 -14.21 41.65 0.50
CA GLU A 580 -14.48 42.76 1.39
C GLU A 580 -13.18 43.00 2.16
N PRO A 581 -12.70 44.25 2.20
CA PRO A 581 -11.46 44.58 2.86
C PRO A 581 -11.59 44.14 4.32
N ALA A 582 -10.79 43.16 4.71
CA ALA A 582 -10.72 42.76 6.11
C ALA A 582 -10.15 43.96 6.87
N PHE A 583 -10.96 44.57 7.74
CA PHE A 583 -10.55 45.63 8.67
C PHE A 583 -9.56 45.07 9.69
N ARG A 584 -8.36 44.77 9.22
CA ARG A 584 -7.35 44.02 9.95
C ARG A 584 -6.27 44.97 10.43
N VAL A 585 -5.95 44.83 11.70
CA VAL A 585 -4.98 45.60 12.45
C VAL A 585 -3.78 44.69 12.75
N TYR A 586 -2.58 45.22 12.52
CA TYR A 586 -1.33 44.66 13.02
C TYR A 586 -1.01 45.25 14.38
N VAL A 587 -0.72 44.40 15.35
CA VAL A 587 -0.35 44.78 16.71
C VAL A 587 1.06 44.28 17.01
N GLY A 588 2.04 45.17 17.07
CA GLY A 588 3.44 44.86 17.35
C GLY A 588 3.88 45.31 18.75
N ASN A 589 5.07 44.86 19.15
CA ASN A 589 5.66 45.14 20.46
C ASN A 589 4.82 44.66 21.67
N LEU A 590 4.01 43.62 21.47
CA LEU A 590 3.24 42.98 22.53
C LEU A 590 4.17 42.37 23.59
N PRO A 591 3.82 42.47 24.90
CA PRO A 591 4.41 41.64 25.95
C PRO A 591 4.37 40.15 25.59
N TRP A 592 5.36 39.40 26.08
CA TRP A 592 5.57 38.01 25.62
C TRP A 592 4.56 37.01 26.22
N ASP A 593 3.90 37.42 27.28
CA ASP A 593 2.85 36.75 28.05
C ASP A 593 1.43 37.07 27.59
N VAL A 594 1.24 38.08 26.73
CA VAL A 594 -0.06 38.37 26.12
C VAL A 594 -0.45 37.27 25.14
N ASP A 595 -1.63 36.71 25.35
CA ASP A 595 -2.24 35.66 24.53
C ASP A 595 -3.41 36.18 23.68
N ASN A 596 -4.03 35.30 22.90
CA ASN A 596 -5.14 35.66 22.01
C ASN A 596 -6.33 36.24 22.79
N GLY A 597 -6.67 35.67 23.96
CA GLY A 597 -7.82 36.09 24.75
C GLY A 597 -7.59 37.46 25.37
N ARG A 598 -6.39 37.74 25.86
CA ARG A 598 -6.02 39.06 26.36
C ARG A 598 -6.00 40.11 25.25
N LEU A 599 -5.48 39.76 24.08
CA LEU A 599 -5.48 40.64 22.91
C LEU A 599 -6.90 40.96 22.43
N GLU A 600 -7.78 39.95 22.40
CA GLU A 600 -9.21 40.12 22.07
C GLU A 600 -9.91 41.04 23.07
N GLN A 601 -9.68 40.83 24.37
CA GLN A 601 -10.29 41.62 25.43
C GLN A 601 -9.94 43.11 25.30
N VAL A 602 -8.67 43.43 25.06
CA VAL A 602 -8.22 44.83 24.93
C VAL A 602 -8.84 45.50 23.71
N PHE A 603 -8.93 44.81 22.57
CA PHE A 603 -9.53 45.38 21.36
C PHE A 603 -11.06 45.41 21.40
N SER A 604 -11.69 44.56 22.22
CA SER A 604 -13.15 44.53 22.41
C SER A 604 -13.69 45.78 23.11
N GLU A 605 -12.85 46.53 23.83
CA GLU A 605 -13.22 47.82 24.43
C GLU A 605 -13.43 48.92 23.37
N HIS A 606 -12.90 48.73 22.15
CA HIS A 606 -12.89 49.71 21.08
C HIS A 606 -13.74 49.31 19.86
N GLY A 607 -14.43 48.17 19.93
CA GLY A 607 -15.30 47.70 18.87
C GLY A 607 -15.52 46.19 18.93
N LYS A 608 -16.30 45.65 18.01
CA LYS A 608 -16.53 44.21 17.93
C LYS A 608 -15.35 43.54 17.23
N VAL A 609 -14.60 42.74 17.98
CA VAL A 609 -13.53 41.91 17.44
C VAL A 609 -14.11 40.68 16.74
N VAL A 610 -13.71 40.47 15.48
CA VAL A 610 -14.07 39.30 14.67
C VAL A 610 -13.06 38.17 14.87
N GLU A 611 -11.77 38.51 15.02
CA GLU A 611 -10.68 37.55 15.25
C GLU A 611 -9.49 38.27 15.90
N ALA A 612 -8.88 37.70 16.94
CA ALA A 612 -7.61 38.15 17.50
C ALA A 612 -6.61 36.99 17.57
N ARG A 613 -5.38 37.23 17.12
CA ARG A 613 -4.34 36.19 17.06
C ARG A 613 -2.94 36.74 17.31
N VAL A 614 -2.30 36.28 18.37
CA VAL A 614 -0.87 36.44 18.65
C VAL A 614 -0.07 35.41 17.85
N VAL A 615 1.07 35.84 17.31
CA VAL A 615 1.96 34.97 16.53
C VAL A 615 3.05 34.42 17.44
N TYR A 616 3.12 33.10 17.52
CA TYR A 616 4.13 32.37 18.27
C TYR A 616 5.20 31.81 17.33
N ASP A 617 6.42 31.68 17.87
CA ASP A 617 7.50 30.95 17.24
C ASP A 617 7.17 29.46 17.23
N ARG A 618 7.21 28.85 16.05
CA ARG A 618 6.70 27.49 15.81
C ARG A 618 7.56 26.40 16.47
N GLU A 619 8.84 26.68 16.71
CA GLU A 619 9.78 25.69 17.27
C GLU A 619 9.88 25.83 18.79
N THR A 620 9.76 27.04 19.32
CA THR A 620 9.99 27.32 20.74
C THR A 620 8.73 27.60 21.54
N GLY A 621 7.58 27.80 20.88
CA GLY A 621 6.30 28.14 21.51
C GLY A 621 6.26 29.53 22.14
N ARG A 622 7.33 30.33 22.02
CA ARG A 622 7.42 31.68 22.59
C ARG A 622 6.70 32.69 21.70
N SER A 623 6.02 33.66 22.31
CA SER A 623 5.40 34.77 21.56
C SER A 623 6.46 35.53 20.77
N ARG A 624 6.16 35.83 19.51
CA ARG A 624 7.02 36.70 18.68
C ARG A 624 6.81 38.18 18.99
N GLY A 625 5.95 38.50 19.97
CA GLY A 625 5.67 39.87 20.39
C GLY A 625 4.86 40.67 19.37
N PHE A 626 4.09 40.00 18.52
CA PHE A 626 3.14 40.64 17.62
C PHE A 626 1.94 39.75 17.32
N GLY A 627 0.85 40.36 16.88
CA GLY A 627 -0.41 39.70 16.55
C GLY A 627 -1.22 40.48 15.53
N PHE A 628 -2.38 39.96 15.19
CA PHE A 628 -3.34 40.58 14.28
C PHE A 628 -4.73 40.54 14.89
N VAL A 629 -5.48 41.62 14.71
CA VAL A 629 -6.88 41.73 15.14
C VAL A 629 -7.72 42.16 13.95
N THR A 630 -8.84 41.50 13.71
CA THR A 630 -9.81 41.88 12.69
C THR A 630 -11.02 42.51 13.39
N MET A 631 -11.31 43.77 13.07
CA MET A 631 -12.48 44.50 13.59
C MET A 631 -13.69 44.28 12.69
N SER A 632 -14.89 44.57 13.21
CA SER A 632 -16.13 44.37 12.47
C SER A 632 -16.37 45.40 11.37
N ASN A 633 -15.81 46.61 11.51
CA ASN A 633 -15.92 47.70 10.53
C ASN A 633 -14.70 48.64 10.57
N GLU A 634 -14.59 49.51 9.56
CA GLU A 634 -13.47 50.46 9.41
C GLU A 634 -13.41 51.52 10.51
N ASN A 635 -14.57 51.97 11.00
CA ASN A 635 -14.63 53.00 12.05
C ASN A 635 -14.06 52.46 13.36
N GLU A 636 -14.48 51.26 13.78
CA GLU A 636 -13.94 50.56 14.95
C GLU A 636 -12.45 50.27 14.81
N LEU A 637 -11.97 49.98 13.59
CA LEU A 637 -10.54 49.82 13.32
C LEU A 637 -9.75 51.12 13.54
N ASN A 638 -10.24 52.24 13.00
CA ASN A 638 -9.57 53.53 13.16
C ASN A 638 -9.60 54.01 14.62
N ASP A 639 -10.71 53.79 15.32
CA ASP A 639 -10.85 54.09 16.75
C ASP A 639 -9.90 53.24 17.60
N ALA A 640 -9.80 51.94 17.31
CA ALA A 640 -8.87 51.05 17.99
C ALA A 640 -7.40 51.43 17.74
N ILE A 641 -7.03 51.82 16.50
CA ILE A 641 -5.68 52.30 16.20
C ILE A 641 -5.39 53.59 16.97
N ALA A 642 -6.31 54.56 16.95
CA ALA A 642 -6.12 55.85 17.62
C ALA A 642 -6.02 55.73 19.15
N ALA A 643 -6.75 54.79 19.74
CA ALA A 643 -6.78 54.60 21.19
C ALA A 643 -5.63 53.73 21.72
N LEU A 644 -5.19 52.73 20.95
CA LEU A 644 -4.26 51.71 21.43
C LEU A 644 -2.82 51.87 20.90
N ASP A 645 -2.59 52.58 19.79
CA ASP A 645 -1.23 52.82 19.30
C ASP A 645 -0.42 53.66 20.30
N GLY A 646 0.70 53.12 20.78
CA GLY A 646 1.54 53.73 21.80
C GLY A 646 1.07 53.52 23.24
N GLN A 647 -0.06 52.83 23.47
CA GLN A 647 -0.54 52.55 24.83
C GLN A 647 0.42 51.61 25.56
N ASN A 648 0.69 51.90 26.84
CA ASN A 648 1.57 51.06 27.65
C ASN A 648 0.84 49.82 28.16
N MET A 649 1.28 48.65 27.71
CA MET A 649 0.83 47.34 28.18
C MET A 649 2.00 46.64 28.87
N GLU A 650 1.91 46.47 30.19
CA GLU A 650 2.91 45.74 31.01
C GLU A 650 4.36 46.24 30.81
N GLY A 651 4.52 47.55 30.66
CA GLY A 651 5.83 48.19 30.50
C GLY A 651 6.32 48.30 29.05
N ARG A 652 5.49 47.92 28.06
CA ARG A 652 5.79 48.01 26.64
C ARG A 652 4.70 48.81 25.92
N ALA A 653 5.11 49.87 25.22
CA ALA A 653 4.19 50.62 24.35
C ALA A 653 3.86 49.76 23.12
N ILE A 654 2.61 49.31 23.00
CA ILE A 654 2.18 48.49 21.86
C ILE A 654 2.08 49.36 20.61
N ARG A 655 2.28 48.74 19.44
CA ARG A 655 2.24 49.43 18.15
C ARG A 655 1.08 48.90 17.32
N VAL A 656 0.12 49.74 16.97
CA VAL A 656 -1.15 49.35 16.34
C VAL A 656 -1.27 50.06 14.99
N ASN A 657 -1.33 49.32 13.88
CA ASN A 657 -1.38 49.88 12.52
C ASN A 657 -2.31 49.07 11.63
N VAL A 658 -2.79 49.63 10.52
CA VAL A 658 -3.51 48.86 9.49
C VAL A 658 -2.59 47.76 8.95
N ALA A 659 -3.09 46.53 8.86
CA ALA A 659 -2.31 45.40 8.38
C ALA A 659 -2.16 45.46 6.85
N GLU A 660 -0.93 45.61 6.35
CA GLU A 660 -0.64 45.54 4.92
C GLU A 660 -0.81 44.11 4.39
N GLU A 661 -1.51 43.96 3.27
CA GLU A 661 -1.58 42.70 2.55
C GLU A 661 -0.27 42.37 1.83
N ARG A 662 0.35 41.25 2.18
CA ARG A 662 1.41 40.67 1.34
C ARG A 662 0.76 39.89 0.19
N PRO A 663 1.04 40.22 -1.08
CA PRO A 663 0.50 39.47 -2.20
C PRO A 663 1.00 38.02 -2.15
N ARG A 664 0.08 37.07 -2.30
CA ARG A 664 0.42 35.65 -2.50
C ARG A 664 1.19 35.53 -3.80
N ARG A 665 2.36 34.88 -3.80
CA ARG A 665 3.05 34.47 -5.03
C ARG A 665 2.14 33.51 -5.80
N MET A 666 1.42 34.04 -6.79
CA MET A 666 0.74 33.25 -7.80
C MET A 666 1.77 32.82 -8.85
N SER A 667 1.90 31.52 -9.06
CA SER A 667 2.57 30.97 -10.23
C SER A 667 1.63 31.17 -11.43
N THR A 668 1.73 32.30 -12.11
CA THR A 668 0.96 32.56 -13.33
C THR A 668 1.52 31.72 -14.47
N VAL A 669 0.80 30.68 -14.89
CA VAL A 669 0.95 30.08 -16.22
C VAL A 669 0.18 30.97 -17.18
N VAL A 670 0.90 31.71 -18.03
CA VAL A 670 0.29 32.55 -19.07
C VAL A 670 0.05 31.67 -20.29
N TRP A 671 -1.21 31.46 -20.66
CA TRP A 671 -1.58 30.97 -21.99
C TRP A 671 -1.59 32.17 -22.94
N PHE A 672 -0.76 32.12 -23.99
CA PHE A 672 -0.93 32.99 -25.15
C PHE A 672 -1.55 32.16 -26.28
N THR A 673 -2.79 32.50 -26.64
CA THR A 673 -3.32 32.26 -27.98
C THR A 673 -2.82 33.37 -28.89
N MET A 674 -2.10 33.03 -29.97
CA MET A 674 -1.91 33.94 -31.10
C MET A 674 -2.04 33.18 -32.42
N ASP A 675 -3.03 33.61 -33.19
CA ASP A 675 -3.15 33.39 -34.63
C ASP A 675 -1.97 34.02 -35.38
N GLY A 676 -1.52 33.33 -36.44
CA GLY A 676 -1.06 33.98 -37.67
C GLY A 676 0.42 34.41 -37.81
N LEU A 677 1.09 33.71 -38.73
CA LEU A 677 2.18 34.15 -39.65
C LEU A 677 3.67 34.11 -39.22
N ARG A 678 4.37 33.20 -39.94
CA ARG A 678 5.71 33.29 -40.59
C ARG A 678 7.00 33.38 -39.74
N SER A 679 7.74 32.26 -39.81
CA SER A 679 9.17 32.15 -40.19
C SER A 679 10.22 33.09 -39.56
N TRP A 680 11.07 32.58 -38.66
CA TRP A 680 12.48 32.26 -38.95
C TRP A 680 13.18 31.57 -37.75
N ARG A 681 14.27 30.87 -38.06
CA ARG A 681 15.14 30.11 -37.13
C ARG A 681 16.24 31.00 -36.53
N LEU A 682 16.75 30.52 -35.40
CA LEU A 682 18.16 30.49 -34.94
C LEU A 682 18.69 31.57 -33.97
N LEU A 683 19.40 31.01 -32.96
CA LEU A 683 20.53 31.50 -32.18
C LEU A 683 20.30 32.60 -31.12
N VAL A 684 20.56 32.24 -29.86
CA VAL A 684 21.68 32.73 -29.03
C VAL A 684 21.51 32.08 -27.65
N TYR A 685 22.52 31.38 -27.14
CA TYR A 685 22.97 31.47 -25.73
C TYR A 685 24.24 30.64 -25.56
N LEU A 686 25.38 31.32 -25.67
CA LEU A 686 26.65 30.92 -25.07
C LEU A 686 27.16 32.09 -24.26
N ALA A 687 27.84 31.75 -23.16
CA ALA A 687 28.65 32.56 -22.25
C ALA A 687 27.97 32.88 -20.91
N PHE A 688 28.40 32.17 -19.87
CA PHE A 688 29.20 32.74 -18.78
C PHE A 688 29.53 31.60 -17.80
N PHE A 689 30.80 31.21 -17.70
CA PHE A 689 31.57 31.04 -16.45
C PHE A 689 32.90 30.33 -16.74
N ALA A 690 33.98 31.11 -16.83
CA ALA A 690 35.36 30.62 -16.69
C ALA A 690 36.21 31.72 -16.06
N LEU A 691 36.70 31.46 -14.84
CA LEU A 691 37.79 32.11 -14.09
C LEU A 691 37.82 31.33 -12.75
N PHE A 692 38.80 30.47 -12.45
CA PHE A 692 40.15 30.83 -12.07
C PHE A 692 41.04 29.57 -11.95
N ILE A 693 42.35 29.80 -11.83
CA ILE A 693 43.52 28.88 -11.75
C ILE A 693 44.10 28.62 -13.16
N GLY A 694 45.30 29.05 -13.53
CA GLY A 694 46.43 29.56 -12.76
C GLY A 694 47.71 28.96 -13.34
N HIS A 695 48.51 29.79 -14.02
CA HIS A 695 49.94 29.68 -14.39
C HIS A 695 50.60 28.30 -14.59
N HIS A 696 51.14 28.07 -15.80
CA HIS A 696 52.58 28.21 -16.14
C HIS A 696 52.77 27.94 -17.65
N GLY A 697 53.43 28.85 -18.39
CA GLY A 697 53.75 28.70 -19.82
C GLY A 697 55.09 27.98 -20.06
N PRO A 698 55.80 28.24 -21.18
CA PRO A 698 55.35 28.42 -22.57
C PRO A 698 56.21 27.58 -23.57
N SER A 699 55.99 27.79 -24.88
CA SER A 699 56.80 27.35 -26.04
C SER A 699 56.43 25.95 -26.57
N SER A 700 56.15 25.70 -27.84
CA SER A 700 56.64 26.28 -29.10
C SER A 700 55.64 25.92 -30.21
N VAL A 701 55.08 26.88 -30.95
CA VAL A 701 55.35 27.17 -32.38
C VAL A 701 55.79 25.97 -33.23
N VAL A 702 54.95 25.57 -34.19
CA VAL A 702 55.16 25.30 -35.65
C VAL A 702 53.82 24.68 -36.13
N ALA A 703 52.87 25.39 -36.73
CA ALA A 703 52.82 25.99 -38.07
C ALA A 703 52.82 24.97 -39.24
N TYR A 704 51.82 25.17 -40.11
CA TYR A 704 51.57 24.62 -41.43
C TYR A 704 50.87 23.26 -41.53
N GLN A 705 49.91 23.00 -42.42
CA GLN A 705 48.93 23.73 -43.26
C GLN A 705 48.46 22.67 -44.28
N THR A 706 47.36 22.97 -44.95
CA THR A 706 46.79 22.29 -46.13
C THR A 706 45.88 21.11 -45.82
N ASP A 707 44.72 20.94 -46.48
CA ASP A 707 43.83 21.78 -47.29
C ASP A 707 42.61 20.85 -47.56
N VAL A 708 41.38 21.36 -47.54
CA VAL A 708 40.48 21.46 -48.72
C VAL A 708 40.11 20.08 -49.30
N GLU A 709 38.86 19.61 -49.30
CA GLU A 709 37.69 20.01 -50.12
C GLU A 709 36.57 19.00 -49.71
N ALA A 710 35.35 19.37 -49.30
CA ALA A 710 34.21 19.92 -50.03
C ALA A 710 33.51 18.96 -51.03
N PHE A 711 32.18 19.13 -51.09
CA PHE A 711 31.14 18.53 -51.96
C PHE A 711 30.55 17.18 -51.50
N GLU A 712 29.23 17.02 -51.36
CA GLU A 712 28.07 17.85 -51.77
C GLU A 712 26.84 17.52 -50.91
#